data_AF-A0A1F5QBA6-F1
#
_entry.id   AF-A0A1F5QBA6-F1
#
_cell.length_a   1.000
_cell.length_b   1.000
_cell.length_c   1.000
_cell.angle_alpha   90.00
_cell.angle_beta   90.00
_cell.angle_gamma   90.00
#
_symmetry.space_group_name_H-M   'P 1'
#
loop_
_entity.id
_entity.type
_entity.pdbx_description
1 polymer ?
#
loop_
_entity_poly.entity_id
_entity_poly.type
_entity_poly.pdbx_seq_one_letter_code
_entity_poly.pdbx_strand_id
1 'polypeptide(L)'
;MQGKRYKLYLASGIRLWTLNFKDEYSPFFNKKLDLFQPALIDNQYTGDHRKIPIRIATKDLGEINKCDAILAYMKMYDTQNNGPAGTDSTWECGYAIGGEKPAIMLVENLEHLDYYSAQWMVTFSIGAILTTSKEVADFAKDHDKFTHTAILYCENKEQFESKIIEYLDKYYKSIYAREGIINHSVDEELRKYANKSNIVKILEESKKYDTQSDYVPNTKIFELERTKFDTTSIYHQICDLEFERAKTVKNIIENDFEKLLPFLYLSINKCLGCFEKTKNINEIAEIIEYWLNIPAKEIEGRKQGKKKTRPTIFYELYDLVSHHIVASQKLFGRNFVYQAGAILEIYNWLNTYAIDDAFDNSTTRQGEQTLHVKFESRKNAFLLGAIGHCLSLILLYELTKDKEENSKQLLSSLNNVQYLMYLGQHIDIDLTFENKKALSNFIKENDLESALKKYFDRIYGICGAFYEEIGRMAVKSTNVGAQFFNQDEAENACIYIAKLFGLVQMIRNDLGDLIFPEELPDLSKGMKDTSHNDIMEGKLTLPMIYTIFNLYTNPKDKNKIIKFVGNKKLNPQDKQEVSRIIWESGSIEFTMQFVEYYSKLVREQYIKHIHETPTRLKWIIKLMDITPLINLTFRRMAIKNKWRKLEPQILTEQLISDINKITERETFLVNHKG
;
A
#
# COMPACT_ATOMS: atom_id res chain seq x y z
N MET A 1 13.93 -29.48 4.03
CA MET A 1 14.99 -28.51 4.42
C MET A 1 15.58 -28.88 5.79
N GLN A 2 16.20 -30.05 5.94
CA GLN A 2 16.95 -30.37 7.17
C GLN A 2 18.35 -29.75 7.05
N GLY A 3 18.73 -28.90 8.01
CA GLY A 3 20.14 -28.57 8.26
C GLY A 3 20.54 -27.09 8.30
N LYS A 4 19.68 -26.12 7.93
CA LYS A 4 20.06 -24.70 8.04
C LYS A 4 19.67 -24.15 9.41
N ARG A 5 20.65 -23.89 10.27
CA ARG A 5 20.47 -23.16 11.53
C ARG A 5 20.38 -21.67 11.23
N TYR A 6 19.48 -20.97 11.92
CA TYR A 6 19.46 -19.51 11.89
C TYR A 6 20.72 -18.96 12.55
N LYS A 7 21.27 -17.88 11.99
CA LYS A 7 22.44 -17.17 12.49
C LYS A 7 22.00 -15.88 13.16
N LEU A 8 22.42 -15.66 14.39
CA LEU A 8 22.20 -14.45 15.16
C LEU A 8 23.51 -13.69 15.33
N TYR A 9 23.46 -12.37 15.26
CA TYR A 9 24.53 -11.50 15.72
C TYR A 9 24.16 -10.91 17.07
N LEU A 10 24.99 -11.06 18.09
CA LEU A 10 24.79 -10.43 19.39
C LEU A 10 25.23 -8.96 19.32
N ALA A 11 24.27 -8.03 19.24
CA ALA A 11 24.54 -6.61 19.42
C ALA A 11 24.64 -6.28 20.93
N SER A 12 25.85 -6.24 21.44
CA SER A 12 26.16 -5.92 22.84
C SER A 12 27.57 -5.37 22.98
N GLY A 13 27.77 -4.36 23.82
CA GLY A 13 29.12 -3.91 24.16
C GLY A 13 29.92 -5.02 24.85
N ILE A 14 31.22 -5.15 24.53
CA ILE A 14 32.12 -6.20 25.05
C ILE A 14 32.04 -6.35 26.58
N ARG A 15 31.99 -5.22 27.29
CA ARG A 15 31.86 -5.18 28.75
C ARG A 15 30.51 -5.71 29.24
N LEU A 16 29.42 -5.34 28.57
CA LEU A 16 28.07 -5.81 28.91
C LEU A 16 27.96 -7.31 28.69
N TRP A 17 28.51 -7.80 27.58
CA TRP A 17 28.58 -9.22 27.31
C TRP A 17 29.34 -9.98 28.40
N THR A 18 30.57 -9.54 28.70
CA THR A 18 31.44 -10.25 29.65
C THR A 18 30.83 -10.31 31.05
N LEU A 19 30.30 -9.19 31.52
CA LEU A 19 29.83 -9.06 32.90
C LEU A 19 28.42 -9.59 33.14
N ASN A 20 27.56 -9.61 32.12
CA ASN A 20 26.14 -9.88 32.31
C ASN A 20 25.56 -10.90 31.32
N PHE A 21 26.07 -11.01 30.09
CA PHE A 21 25.47 -11.91 29.10
C PHE A 21 26.09 -13.30 29.09
N LYS A 22 27.43 -13.37 29.22
CA LYS A 22 28.19 -14.59 28.99
C LYS A 22 27.74 -15.73 29.89
N ASP A 23 27.78 -15.52 31.20
CA ASP A 23 27.49 -16.58 32.16
C ASP A 23 25.98 -16.82 32.29
N GLU A 24 25.18 -15.76 32.15
CA GLU A 24 23.73 -15.82 32.37
C GLU A 24 22.95 -16.34 31.16
N TYR A 25 23.33 -16.00 29.93
CA TYR A 25 22.50 -16.28 28.74
C TYR A 25 23.19 -17.13 27.66
N SER A 26 24.51 -17.04 27.50
CA SER A 26 25.21 -17.81 26.44
C SER A 26 24.99 -19.33 26.50
N PRO A 27 24.86 -20.00 27.67
CA PRO A 27 24.58 -21.44 27.75
C PRO A 27 23.26 -21.87 27.10
N PHE A 28 22.34 -20.92 26.87
CA PHE A 28 21.02 -21.17 26.31
C PHE A 28 20.97 -21.00 24.79
N PHE A 29 22.06 -20.58 24.15
CA PHE A 29 22.20 -20.47 22.70
C PHE A 29 23.19 -21.50 22.16
N ASN A 30 23.36 -21.58 20.83
CA ASN A 30 24.24 -22.51 20.13
C ASN A 30 23.84 -24.00 20.16
N LYS A 31 22.60 -24.36 20.54
CA LYS A 31 22.07 -25.73 20.38
C LYS A 31 21.30 -25.89 19.06
N LYS A 32 20.43 -24.93 18.72
CA LYS A 32 19.57 -24.94 17.53
C LYS A 32 19.82 -23.77 16.57
N LEU A 33 20.37 -22.65 17.06
CA LEU A 33 20.77 -21.48 16.25
C LEU A 33 22.25 -21.18 16.44
N ASP A 34 22.89 -20.47 15.53
CA ASP A 34 24.30 -20.06 15.67
C ASP A 34 24.34 -18.61 16.18
N LEU A 35 24.94 -18.35 17.33
CA LEU A 35 25.07 -17.00 17.90
C LEU A 35 26.51 -16.51 17.74
N PHE A 36 26.69 -15.52 16.88
CA PHE A 36 27.94 -14.78 16.74
C PHE A 36 28.08 -13.74 17.86
N GLN A 37 29.19 -13.81 18.61
CA GLN A 37 29.48 -12.91 19.72
C GLN A 37 30.69 -12.02 19.36
N PRO A 38 30.48 -10.73 19.03
CA PRO A 38 31.55 -9.85 18.55
C PRO A 38 32.68 -9.67 19.57
N ALA A 39 32.39 -9.80 20.87
CA ALA A 39 33.37 -9.71 21.96
C ALA A 39 34.50 -10.77 21.91
N LEU A 40 34.34 -11.86 21.14
CA LEU A 40 35.42 -12.83 20.93
C LEU A 40 36.51 -12.34 19.97
N ILE A 41 36.26 -11.24 19.26
CA ILE A 41 37.21 -10.69 18.29
C ILE A 41 38.32 -9.89 18.96
N ASP A 42 38.10 -9.29 20.13
CA ASP A 42 39.04 -8.29 20.63
C ASP A 42 39.06 -8.12 22.16
N ASN A 43 39.73 -9.03 22.86
CA ASN A 43 40.12 -8.85 24.27
C ASN A 43 41.16 -7.72 24.48
N GLN A 44 41.62 -7.04 23.43
CA GLN A 44 42.71 -6.07 23.50
C GLN A 44 42.27 -4.60 23.64
N TYR A 45 40.98 -4.28 23.45
CA TYR A 45 40.46 -2.91 23.58
C TYR A 45 39.69 -2.71 24.88
N THR A 46 40.41 -2.29 25.93
CA THR A 46 39.84 -1.96 27.26
C THR A 46 39.81 -0.45 27.55
N GLY A 47 40.23 0.42 26.62
CA GLY A 47 40.58 1.81 26.93
C GLY A 47 39.50 2.89 26.79
N ASP A 48 38.65 2.86 25.76
CA ASP A 48 37.55 3.83 25.58
C ASP A 48 36.51 3.28 24.60
N HIS A 49 35.30 3.02 25.09
CA HIS A 49 34.19 2.46 24.31
C HIS A 49 33.58 3.49 23.35
N ARG A 50 33.87 4.80 23.52
CA ARG A 50 33.28 5.87 22.70
C ARG A 50 33.80 5.95 21.26
N LYS A 51 34.79 5.13 20.89
CA LYS A 51 35.38 5.11 19.53
C LYS A 51 35.58 3.67 19.07
N ILE A 52 34.66 3.17 18.25
CA ILE A 52 34.81 1.87 17.57
C ILE A 52 35.76 2.06 16.39
N PRO A 53 36.91 1.37 16.33
CA PRO A 53 37.80 1.43 15.18
C PRO A 53 37.09 0.98 13.91
N ILE A 54 37.32 1.69 12.79
CA ILE A 54 36.70 1.39 11.48
C ILE A 54 36.88 -0.07 11.06
N ARG A 55 38.00 -0.71 11.45
CA ARG A 55 38.27 -2.13 11.16
C ARG A 55 37.32 -3.07 11.91
N ILE A 56 37.01 -2.78 13.17
CA ILE A 56 36.06 -3.54 13.98
C ILE A 56 34.66 -3.34 13.39
N ALA A 57 34.26 -2.09 13.17
CA ALA A 57 32.99 -1.77 12.54
C ALA A 57 32.82 -2.50 11.19
N THR A 58 33.80 -2.45 10.29
CA THR A 58 33.74 -3.13 8.98
C THR A 58 33.60 -4.65 9.12
N LYS A 59 34.25 -5.26 10.11
CA LYS A 59 34.14 -6.70 10.38
C LYS A 59 32.77 -7.06 10.93
N ASP A 60 32.29 -6.31 11.92
CA ASP A 60 30.96 -6.48 12.51
C ASP A 60 29.86 -6.32 11.44
N LEU A 61 29.97 -5.31 10.57
CA LEU A 61 29.09 -5.14 9.41
C LEU A 61 29.10 -6.39 8.50
N GLY A 62 30.29 -6.94 8.23
CA GLY A 62 30.45 -8.17 7.46
C GLY A 62 29.76 -9.38 8.10
N GLU A 63 29.80 -9.50 9.43
CA GLU A 63 29.16 -10.59 10.16
C GLU A 63 27.65 -10.39 10.33
N ILE A 64 27.20 -9.17 10.65
CA ILE A 64 25.79 -8.79 10.64
C ILE A 64 25.17 -9.16 9.29
N ASN A 65 25.84 -8.84 8.17
CA ASN A 65 25.37 -9.18 6.83
C ASN A 65 25.18 -10.69 6.59
N LYS A 66 25.95 -11.54 7.25
CA LYS A 66 25.84 -13.01 7.16
C LYS A 66 24.78 -13.60 8.09
N CYS A 67 24.34 -12.84 9.09
CA CYS A 67 23.35 -13.29 10.07
C CYS A 67 21.92 -13.16 9.53
N ASP A 68 21.00 -13.95 10.08
CA ASP A 68 19.58 -13.80 9.80
C ASP A 68 19.01 -12.68 10.68
N ALA A 69 19.29 -12.67 11.98
CA ALA A 69 18.77 -11.66 12.90
C ALA A 69 19.83 -11.08 13.84
N ILE A 70 19.48 -10.01 14.54
CA ILE A 70 20.25 -9.48 15.67
C ILE A 70 19.56 -9.85 16.98
N LEU A 71 20.35 -10.32 17.95
CA LEU A 71 19.97 -10.36 19.35
C LEU A 71 20.62 -9.16 20.05
N ALA A 72 19.81 -8.19 20.47
CA ALA A 72 20.27 -7.03 21.21
C ALA A 72 20.20 -7.32 22.71
N TYR A 73 21.31 -7.06 23.41
CA TYR A 73 21.36 -7.08 24.87
C TYR A 73 22.11 -5.85 25.37
N MET A 74 21.37 -4.91 25.92
CA MET A 74 21.89 -3.69 26.52
C MET A 74 21.78 -3.79 28.05
N LYS A 75 22.34 -2.85 28.80
CA LYS A 75 22.08 -2.69 30.23
C LYS A 75 22.17 -1.20 30.54
N MET A 76 21.51 -0.75 31.59
CA MET A 76 21.71 0.60 32.07
C MET A 76 23.18 0.88 32.40
N TYR A 77 23.69 1.97 31.86
CA TYR A 77 24.93 2.58 32.32
C TYR A 77 24.60 3.38 33.57
N ASP A 78 25.52 3.37 34.54
CA ASP A 78 25.50 4.33 35.63
C ASP A 78 25.62 5.74 35.05
N THR A 79 24.51 6.48 35.06
CA THR A 79 24.40 7.83 34.49
C THR A 79 25.14 8.88 35.33
N GLN A 80 25.66 8.53 36.51
CA GLN A 80 26.39 9.46 37.37
C GLN A 80 27.70 9.98 36.75
N ASN A 81 28.19 9.40 35.65
CA ASN A 81 29.43 9.79 34.97
C ASN A 81 29.23 10.32 33.54
N ASN A 82 28.37 11.34 33.33
CA ASN A 82 28.36 12.34 32.23
C ASN A 82 28.67 11.92 30.76
N GLY A 83 28.67 10.64 30.40
CA GLY A 83 28.80 10.17 29.03
C GLY A 83 27.43 9.99 28.38
N PRO A 84 27.25 10.29 27.09
CA PRO A 84 26.01 9.93 26.40
C PRO A 84 25.81 8.42 26.46
N ALA A 85 24.63 7.99 26.92
CA ALA A 85 24.28 6.59 27.08
C ALA A 85 24.22 5.87 25.71
N GLY A 86 24.79 4.66 25.63
CA GLY A 86 24.32 3.61 24.71
C GLY A 86 24.77 3.60 23.25
N THR A 87 25.86 4.26 22.84
CA THR A 87 26.22 4.38 21.41
C THR A 87 26.56 3.08 20.68
N ASP A 88 27.07 2.04 21.37
CA ASP A 88 27.74 0.94 20.67
C ASP A 88 26.81 -0.15 20.15
N SER A 89 25.74 -0.51 20.87
CA SER A 89 24.80 -1.52 20.37
C SER A 89 23.68 -0.89 19.54
N THR A 90 23.48 0.43 19.66
CA THR A 90 22.44 1.17 18.93
C THR A 90 22.77 1.28 17.43
N TRP A 91 24.04 1.47 17.04
CA TRP A 91 24.42 1.50 15.63
C TRP A 91 24.39 0.12 14.96
N GLU A 92 24.75 -0.96 15.67
CA GLU A 92 24.69 -2.34 15.15
C GLU A 92 23.26 -2.72 14.85
N CYS A 93 22.36 -2.43 15.81
CA CYS A 93 20.93 -2.54 15.60
C CYS A 93 20.53 -1.70 14.39
N GLY A 94 20.85 -0.40 14.38
CA GLY A 94 20.57 0.53 13.27
C GLY A 94 20.98 0.00 11.90
N TYR A 95 22.17 -0.60 11.81
CA TYR A 95 22.68 -1.19 10.57
C TYR A 95 21.92 -2.45 10.17
N ALA A 96 21.70 -3.39 11.08
CA ALA A 96 20.94 -4.60 10.78
C ALA A 96 19.53 -4.30 10.30
N ILE A 97 18.90 -3.30 10.91
CA ILE A 97 17.60 -2.81 10.50
C ILE A 97 17.69 -2.22 9.09
N GLY A 98 18.72 -1.41 8.82
CA GLY A 98 19.06 -0.97 7.47
C GLY A 98 19.31 -2.13 6.51
N GLY A 99 19.74 -3.30 6.99
CA GLY A 99 19.90 -4.54 6.25
C GLY A 99 18.67 -5.46 6.23
N GLU A 100 17.51 -5.00 6.71
CA GLU A 100 16.25 -5.77 6.78
C GLU A 100 16.32 -7.04 7.64
N LYS A 101 17.14 -7.01 8.69
CA LYS A 101 17.26 -8.10 9.66
C LYS A 101 16.44 -7.76 10.90
N PRO A 102 15.65 -8.69 11.46
CA PRO A 102 14.89 -8.41 12.66
C PRO A 102 15.83 -8.23 13.86
N ALA A 103 15.54 -7.25 14.70
CA ALA A 103 16.20 -7.04 15.98
C ALA A 103 15.35 -7.64 17.11
N ILE A 104 15.94 -8.55 17.89
CA ILE A 104 15.31 -9.26 19.00
C ILE A 104 15.96 -8.75 20.28
N MET A 105 15.20 -8.20 21.22
CA MET A 105 15.73 -7.72 22.49
C MET A 105 15.58 -8.74 23.57
N LEU A 106 16.64 -8.98 24.33
CA LEU A 106 16.55 -9.77 25.54
C LEU A 106 16.33 -8.84 26.74
N VAL A 107 15.14 -8.91 27.34
CA VAL A 107 14.71 -8.01 28.44
C VAL A 107 14.16 -8.85 29.58
N GLU A 108 14.76 -8.79 30.77
CA GLU A 108 14.36 -9.64 31.91
C GLU A 108 13.74 -8.87 33.08
N ASN A 109 13.71 -7.54 33.05
CA ASN A 109 13.03 -6.72 34.07
C ASN A 109 12.52 -5.39 33.48
N LEU A 110 11.61 -4.73 34.21
CA LEU A 110 10.99 -3.47 33.77
C LEU A 110 11.98 -2.31 33.66
N GLU A 111 13.00 -2.28 34.51
CA GLU A 111 14.06 -1.27 34.48
C GLU A 111 14.83 -1.31 33.16
N HIS A 112 15.14 -2.52 32.68
CA HIS A 112 15.77 -2.75 31.40
C HIS A 112 14.82 -2.43 30.23
N LEU A 113 13.54 -2.76 30.37
CA LEU A 113 12.53 -2.41 29.38
C LEU A 113 12.38 -0.89 29.24
N ASP A 114 12.38 -0.16 30.35
CA ASP A 114 12.30 1.31 30.38
C ASP A 114 13.54 1.95 29.75
N TYR A 115 14.73 1.40 30.05
CA TYR A 115 15.96 1.81 29.38
C TYR A 115 15.85 1.66 27.85
N TYR A 116 15.37 0.51 27.36
CA TYR A 116 15.14 0.31 25.94
C TYR A 116 14.12 1.32 25.40
N SER A 117 13.03 1.56 26.14
CA SER A 117 12.02 2.56 25.86
C SER A 117 12.61 3.96 25.64
N ALA A 118 13.69 4.31 26.35
CA ALA A 118 14.38 5.59 26.21
C ALA A 118 15.38 5.63 25.04
N GLN A 119 15.81 4.49 24.51
CA GLN A 119 16.77 4.42 23.39
C GLN A 119 16.07 4.49 22.04
N TRP A 120 15.87 5.72 21.55
CA TRP A 120 15.15 6.03 20.32
C TRP A 120 15.47 5.08 19.15
N MET A 121 16.74 4.98 18.70
CA MET A 121 17.15 4.11 17.56
C MET A 121 16.77 2.63 17.72
N VAL A 122 16.65 2.20 18.97
CA VAL A 122 16.49 0.80 19.36
C VAL A 122 15.00 0.48 19.51
N THR A 123 14.21 1.35 20.16
CA THR A 123 12.74 1.24 20.21
C THR A 123 12.05 1.21 18.85
N PHE A 124 12.57 1.92 17.85
CA PHE A 124 11.87 2.11 16.58
C PHE A 124 11.88 0.91 15.65
N SER A 125 12.64 -0.12 16.00
CA SER A 125 12.99 -1.17 15.05
C SER A 125 13.11 -2.56 15.68
N ILE A 126 12.47 -2.72 16.85
CA ILE A 126 12.41 -3.99 17.56
C ILE A 126 11.42 -4.88 16.84
N GLY A 127 11.94 -5.98 16.29
CA GLY A 127 11.10 -7.04 15.75
C GLY A 127 10.45 -7.87 16.86
N ALA A 128 11.17 -8.10 17.96
CA ALA A 128 10.69 -8.89 19.08
C ALA A 128 11.35 -8.54 20.43
N ILE A 129 10.61 -8.75 21.53
CA ILE A 129 11.15 -8.80 22.90
C ILE A 129 11.10 -10.25 23.38
N LEU A 130 12.26 -10.79 23.71
CA LEU A 130 12.47 -12.08 24.36
C LEU A 130 12.60 -11.87 25.86
N THR A 131 11.83 -12.60 26.64
CA THR A 131 11.81 -12.46 28.11
C THR A 131 11.35 -13.73 28.80
N THR A 132 11.90 -14.00 29.99
CA THR A 132 11.29 -14.95 30.95
C THR A 132 10.39 -14.29 31.98
N SER A 133 10.41 -12.95 32.07
CA SER A 133 9.58 -12.20 33.01
C SER A 133 8.18 -11.99 32.45
N LYS A 134 7.18 -12.57 33.13
CA LYS A 134 5.77 -12.37 32.78
C LYS A 134 5.36 -10.90 32.92
N GLU A 135 5.89 -10.23 33.94
CA GLU A 135 5.66 -8.80 34.17
C GLU A 135 6.17 -7.95 33.00
N VAL A 136 7.39 -8.22 32.51
CA VAL A 136 7.93 -7.56 31.30
C VAL A 136 7.07 -7.87 30.08
N ALA A 137 6.67 -9.13 29.90
CA ALA A 137 5.84 -9.53 28.76
C ALA A 137 4.49 -8.81 28.76
N ASP A 138 3.82 -8.73 29.90
CA ASP A 138 2.52 -8.09 30.02
C ASP A 138 2.63 -6.56 29.90
N PHE A 139 3.62 -5.95 30.54
CA PHE A 139 3.89 -4.52 30.39
C PHE A 139 4.24 -4.15 28.95
N ALA A 140 5.11 -4.92 28.29
CA ALA A 140 5.54 -4.65 26.92
C ALA A 140 4.38 -4.77 25.90
N LYS A 141 3.46 -5.73 26.07
CA LYS A 141 2.23 -5.83 25.25
C LYS A 141 1.40 -4.55 25.32
N ASP A 142 1.39 -3.92 26.49
CA ASP A 142 0.61 -2.73 26.76
C ASP A 142 1.41 -1.43 26.67
N HIS A 143 2.66 -1.49 26.22
CA HIS A 143 3.52 -0.32 26.15
C HIS A 143 3.45 0.35 24.77
N ASP A 144 3.30 1.68 24.77
CA ASP A 144 3.01 2.42 23.54
C ASP A 144 4.16 2.46 22.54
N LYS A 145 5.39 2.27 23.01
CA LYS A 145 6.59 2.19 22.14
C LYS A 145 6.81 0.80 21.54
N PHE A 146 6.08 -0.23 22.00
CA PHE A 146 6.28 -1.62 21.59
C PHE A 146 5.03 -2.23 20.91
N THR A 147 4.16 -1.39 20.35
CA THR A 147 2.87 -1.78 19.76
C THR A 147 2.95 -2.81 18.64
N HIS A 148 4.11 -2.97 18.00
CA HIS A 148 4.34 -3.90 16.89
C HIS A 148 5.50 -4.87 17.16
N THR A 149 5.90 -4.95 18.42
CA THR A 149 6.99 -5.81 18.85
C THR A 149 6.43 -7.16 19.27
N ALA A 150 6.89 -8.24 18.64
CA ALA A 150 6.46 -9.57 19.03
C ALA A 150 6.98 -9.90 20.44
N ILE A 151 6.10 -10.31 21.35
CA ILE A 151 6.50 -10.70 22.70
C ILE A 151 6.74 -12.21 22.75
N LEU A 152 8.02 -12.59 22.78
CA LEU A 152 8.51 -13.95 22.87
C LEU A 152 8.66 -14.35 24.34
N TYR A 153 7.51 -14.48 25.01
CA TYR A 153 7.49 -14.95 26.39
C TYR A 153 7.96 -16.42 26.47
N CYS A 154 8.89 -16.67 27.39
CA CYS A 154 9.47 -17.98 27.67
C CYS A 154 9.20 -18.33 29.13
N GLU A 155 8.79 -19.57 29.40
CA GLU A 155 8.63 -20.05 30.78
C GLU A 155 9.99 -20.22 31.48
N ASN A 156 11.05 -20.44 30.71
CA ASN A 156 12.43 -20.55 31.16
C ASN A 156 13.40 -20.26 30.00
N LYS A 157 14.70 -20.10 30.33
CA LYS A 157 15.73 -19.69 29.36
C LYS A 157 16.02 -20.79 28.32
N GLU A 158 15.75 -22.06 28.62
CA GLU A 158 15.90 -23.18 27.68
C GLU A 158 14.98 -23.06 26.45
N GLN A 159 13.90 -22.29 26.57
CA GLN A 159 12.98 -22.03 25.45
C GLN A 159 13.47 -20.95 24.49
N PHE A 160 14.50 -20.17 24.83
CA PHE A 160 14.95 -19.00 24.04
C PHE A 160 15.18 -19.32 22.56
N GLU A 161 16.01 -20.30 22.24
CA GLU A 161 16.26 -20.62 20.82
C GLU A 161 15.00 -21.09 20.11
N SER A 162 14.15 -21.88 20.78
CA SER A 162 12.95 -22.41 20.14
C SER A 162 11.94 -21.30 19.85
N LYS A 163 11.83 -20.31 20.75
CA LYS A 163 10.99 -19.12 20.55
C LYS A 163 11.54 -18.17 19.50
N ILE A 164 12.85 -17.98 19.45
CA ILE A 164 13.49 -17.22 18.36
C ILE A 164 13.29 -17.94 17.04
N ILE A 165 13.51 -19.26 16.95
CA ILE A 165 13.31 -20.02 15.72
C ILE A 165 11.84 -19.97 15.32
N GLU A 166 10.90 -20.13 16.25
CA GLU A 166 9.47 -19.96 15.98
C GLU A 166 9.19 -18.57 15.41
N TYR A 167 9.76 -17.53 16.00
CA TYR A 167 9.66 -16.14 15.53
C TYR A 167 10.31 -15.92 14.17
N LEU A 168 11.48 -16.48 13.89
CA LEU A 168 12.21 -16.31 12.62
C LEU A 168 11.62 -17.16 11.50
N ASP A 169 11.18 -18.38 11.78
CA ASP A 169 10.38 -19.19 10.86
C ASP A 169 9.13 -18.43 10.49
N LYS A 170 8.45 -17.87 11.49
CA LYS A 170 7.35 -16.93 11.28
C LYS A 170 7.83 -15.74 10.45
N TYR A 171 8.91 -15.05 10.80
CA TYR A 171 9.39 -13.81 10.17
C TYR A 171 9.84 -13.95 8.72
N TYR A 172 10.38 -15.11 8.36
CA TYR A 172 10.87 -15.39 7.01
C TYR A 172 9.90 -16.22 6.16
N LYS A 173 9.03 -17.05 6.76
CA LYS A 173 7.97 -17.78 6.02
C LYS A 173 6.70 -16.95 5.90
N SER A 174 6.36 -16.27 6.98
CA SER A 174 5.35 -15.24 7.01
C SER A 174 6.03 -13.89 6.86
N ILE A 175 5.26 -12.97 6.34
CA ILE A 175 5.64 -11.61 6.02
C ILE A 175 5.80 -10.83 7.36
N TYR A 176 6.60 -11.23 8.37
CA TYR A 176 6.81 -10.35 9.56
C TYR A 176 7.82 -9.21 9.31
N ALA A 177 8.13 -8.94 8.04
CA ALA A 177 8.22 -7.55 7.65
C ALA A 177 6.97 -6.80 8.15
N ARG A 178 7.14 -5.59 8.68
CA ARG A 178 6.05 -4.72 9.16
C ARG A 178 4.76 -4.79 8.31
N GLU A 179 4.90 -4.88 6.99
CA GLU A 179 3.84 -5.12 6.01
C GLU A 179 2.93 -6.36 6.26
N GLY A 180 3.44 -7.51 6.68
CA GLY A 180 2.56 -8.68 6.86
C GLY A 180 1.84 -8.72 8.19
N ILE A 181 2.39 -8.09 9.23
CA ILE A 181 1.60 -7.83 10.45
C ILE A 181 0.38 -7.00 10.07
N ILE A 182 0.58 -5.93 9.28
CA ILE A 182 -0.52 -5.09 8.79
C ILE A 182 -1.50 -5.94 7.96
N ASN A 183 -1.01 -6.69 6.98
CA ASN A 183 -1.89 -7.51 6.12
C ASN A 183 -2.68 -8.56 6.90
N HIS A 184 -2.06 -9.25 7.86
CA HIS A 184 -2.71 -10.25 8.70
C HIS A 184 -3.80 -9.63 9.58
N SER A 185 -3.48 -8.55 10.31
CA SER A 185 -4.45 -7.86 11.15
C SER A 185 -5.61 -7.28 10.33
N VAL A 186 -5.33 -6.74 9.14
CA VAL A 186 -6.36 -6.28 8.21
C VAL A 186 -7.20 -7.45 7.68
N ASP A 187 -6.62 -8.62 7.43
CA ASP A 187 -7.38 -9.82 7.05
C ASP A 187 -8.33 -10.29 8.15
N GLU A 188 -7.89 -10.25 9.42
CA GLU A 188 -8.75 -10.61 10.54
C GLU A 188 -9.95 -9.67 10.65
N GLU A 189 -9.74 -8.35 10.54
CA GLU A 189 -10.84 -7.37 10.53
C GLU A 189 -11.72 -7.49 9.27
N LEU A 190 -11.11 -7.68 8.10
CA LEU A 190 -11.84 -7.86 6.83
C LEU A 190 -12.75 -9.09 6.87
N ARG A 191 -12.29 -10.21 7.41
CA ARG A 191 -13.13 -11.43 7.57
C ARG A 191 -14.31 -11.21 8.51
N LYS A 192 -14.18 -10.36 9.53
CA LYS A 192 -15.31 -9.98 10.39
C LYS A 192 -16.35 -9.22 9.57
N TYR A 193 -15.94 -8.24 8.78
CA TYR A 193 -16.86 -7.45 7.95
C TYR A 193 -17.44 -8.23 6.75
N ALA A 194 -16.63 -9.11 6.15
CA ALA A 194 -17.01 -9.93 4.99
C ALA A 194 -17.88 -11.14 5.36
N ASN A 195 -18.05 -11.43 6.65
CA ASN A 195 -18.89 -12.53 7.09
C ASN A 195 -20.35 -12.33 6.64
N LYS A 196 -20.92 -13.34 5.98
CA LYS A 196 -22.30 -13.30 5.48
C LYS A 196 -23.33 -12.79 6.49
N SER A 197 -23.31 -13.23 7.75
CA SER A 197 -24.33 -12.81 8.72
C SER A 197 -24.24 -11.32 9.04
N ASN A 198 -23.03 -10.77 9.04
CA ASN A 198 -22.82 -9.34 9.26
C ASN A 198 -23.29 -8.52 8.06
N ILE A 199 -23.01 -8.99 6.84
CA ILE A 199 -23.52 -8.36 5.61
C ILE A 199 -25.05 -8.40 5.59
N VAL A 200 -25.67 -9.57 5.82
CA VAL A 200 -27.14 -9.72 5.87
C VAL A 200 -27.75 -8.73 6.85
N LYS A 201 -27.19 -8.60 8.06
CA LYS A 201 -27.68 -7.63 9.07
C LYS A 201 -27.69 -6.20 8.54
N ILE A 202 -26.63 -5.76 7.87
CA ILE A 202 -26.54 -4.41 7.29
C ILE A 202 -27.56 -4.23 6.16
N LEU A 203 -27.71 -5.24 5.30
CA LEU A 203 -28.68 -5.20 4.19
C LEU A 203 -30.13 -5.23 4.70
N GLU A 204 -30.43 -5.97 5.77
CA GLU A 204 -31.75 -5.97 6.43
C GLU A 204 -32.04 -4.63 7.12
N GLU A 205 -31.04 -4.03 7.78
CA GLU A 205 -31.17 -2.69 8.34
C GLU A 205 -31.51 -1.68 7.24
N SER A 206 -30.87 -1.79 6.08
CA SER A 206 -31.15 -0.91 4.94
C SER A 206 -32.62 -0.95 4.48
N LYS A 207 -33.27 -2.13 4.56
CA LYS A 207 -34.69 -2.29 4.16
C LYS A 207 -35.67 -1.53 5.05
N LYS A 208 -35.28 -1.16 6.27
CA LYS A 208 -36.13 -0.34 7.16
C LYS A 208 -36.29 1.10 6.67
N TYR A 209 -35.41 1.54 5.77
CA TYR A 209 -35.43 2.86 5.17
C TYR A 209 -36.18 2.81 3.85
N ASP A 210 -37.51 2.75 3.92
CA ASP A 210 -38.41 2.66 2.76
C ASP A 210 -39.16 4.00 2.56
N THR A 211 -38.61 4.85 1.69
CA THR A 211 -39.25 6.03 1.07
C THR A 211 -39.68 7.25 1.91
N GLN A 212 -39.72 7.21 3.25
CA GLN A 212 -40.13 8.39 4.05
C GLN A 212 -39.08 9.49 4.22
N SER A 213 -37.95 9.37 3.53
CA SER A 213 -36.90 10.40 3.55
C SER A 213 -37.21 11.44 2.48
N ASP A 214 -37.27 12.72 2.86
CA ASP A 214 -37.34 13.86 1.94
C ASP A 214 -36.18 13.87 0.91
N TYR A 215 -35.13 13.08 1.18
CA TYR A 215 -34.07 12.78 0.24
C TYR A 215 -34.45 11.61 -0.67
N VAL A 216 -34.62 11.91 -1.96
CA VAL A 216 -34.66 10.90 -3.03
C VAL A 216 -33.27 10.86 -3.68
N PRO A 217 -32.46 9.79 -3.46
CA PRO A 217 -31.19 9.63 -4.19
C PRO A 217 -31.46 9.71 -5.69
N ASN A 218 -30.63 10.43 -6.45
CA ASN A 218 -30.80 10.58 -7.90
C ASN A 218 -30.97 9.20 -8.56
N THR A 219 -32.19 8.91 -9.03
CA THR A 219 -32.61 7.55 -9.42
C THR A 219 -32.15 7.15 -10.82
N LYS A 220 -31.45 8.03 -11.53
CA LYS A 220 -31.05 7.79 -12.92
C LYS A 220 -30.13 6.57 -13.10
N ILE A 221 -29.38 6.16 -12.09
CA ILE A 221 -28.62 4.88 -12.13
C ILE A 221 -29.54 3.65 -12.19
N PHE A 222 -30.74 3.78 -11.62
CA PHE A 222 -31.78 2.76 -11.58
C PHE A 222 -32.65 2.77 -12.85
N GLU A 223 -32.69 3.88 -13.58
CA GLU A 223 -33.37 3.99 -14.89
C GLU A 223 -32.61 3.27 -16.02
N LEU A 224 -31.37 2.84 -15.79
CA LEU A 224 -30.56 2.06 -16.74
C LEU A 224 -31.01 0.59 -16.91
N GLU A 225 -32.15 0.20 -16.35
CA GLU A 225 -32.73 -1.15 -16.34
C GLU A 225 -32.86 -1.85 -17.70
N ARG A 226 -32.80 -1.10 -18.81
CA ARG A 226 -32.94 -1.64 -20.18
C ARG A 226 -31.69 -1.45 -21.05
N THR A 227 -30.60 -0.95 -20.48
CA THR A 227 -29.44 -0.54 -21.27
C THR A 227 -28.42 -1.67 -21.35
N LYS A 228 -27.93 -1.96 -22.56
CA LYS A 228 -26.78 -2.85 -22.73
C LYS A 228 -25.55 -2.11 -22.20
N PHE A 229 -24.96 -2.59 -21.11
CA PHE A 229 -23.78 -1.99 -20.49
C PHE A 229 -22.50 -2.26 -21.31
N ASP A 230 -22.48 -1.83 -22.57
CA ASP A 230 -21.41 -2.08 -23.53
C ASP A 230 -21.06 -0.87 -24.40
N THR A 231 -21.52 0.33 -24.05
CA THR A 231 -21.19 1.56 -24.77
C THR A 231 -20.49 2.58 -23.86
N THR A 232 -19.52 3.31 -24.43
CA THR A 232 -18.79 4.41 -23.79
C THR A 232 -19.72 5.42 -23.13
N SER A 233 -20.84 5.77 -23.78
CA SER A 233 -21.80 6.75 -23.25
C SER A 233 -22.44 6.30 -21.93
N ILE A 234 -22.70 5.01 -21.75
CA ILE A 234 -23.26 4.48 -20.48
C ILE A 234 -22.21 4.54 -19.39
N TYR A 235 -20.95 4.32 -19.72
CA TYR A 235 -19.87 4.39 -18.75
C TYR A 235 -19.67 5.82 -18.22
N HIS A 236 -19.76 6.83 -19.09
CA HIS A 236 -19.80 8.23 -18.65
C HIS A 236 -21.01 8.52 -17.75
N GLN A 237 -22.20 8.05 -18.12
CA GLN A 237 -23.39 8.22 -17.29
C GLN A 237 -23.21 7.61 -15.89
N ILE A 238 -22.61 6.42 -15.79
CA ILE A 238 -22.30 5.80 -14.49
C ILE A 238 -21.34 6.71 -13.70
N CYS A 239 -20.32 7.27 -14.34
CA CYS A 239 -19.39 8.19 -13.68
C CYS A 239 -20.11 9.45 -13.15
N ASP A 240 -20.96 10.07 -13.95
CA ASP A 240 -21.75 11.24 -13.56
C ASP A 240 -22.65 10.95 -12.36
N LEU A 241 -23.26 9.76 -12.33
CA LEU A 241 -24.15 9.35 -11.25
C LEU A 241 -23.41 9.15 -9.93
N GLU A 242 -22.24 8.52 -9.99
CA GLU A 242 -21.41 8.28 -8.81
C GLU A 242 -20.78 9.58 -8.29
N PHE A 243 -20.45 10.50 -9.19
CA PHE A 243 -20.03 11.86 -8.89
C PHE A 243 -21.13 12.67 -8.17
N GLU A 244 -22.35 12.66 -8.68
CA GLU A 244 -23.49 13.34 -8.04
C GLU A 244 -23.83 12.73 -6.68
N ARG A 245 -23.70 11.40 -6.52
CA ARG A 245 -23.83 10.76 -5.21
C ARG A 245 -22.75 11.27 -4.25
N ALA A 246 -21.50 11.33 -4.68
CA ALA A 246 -20.41 11.82 -3.83
C ALA A 246 -20.61 13.28 -3.39
N LYS A 247 -21.09 14.16 -4.28
CA LYS A 247 -21.49 15.53 -3.91
C LYS A 247 -22.61 15.55 -2.86
N THR A 248 -23.64 14.71 -3.06
CA THR A 248 -24.76 14.59 -2.13
C THR A 248 -24.29 14.17 -0.75
N VAL A 249 -23.49 13.10 -0.68
CA VAL A 249 -22.91 12.61 0.58
C VAL A 249 -22.05 13.67 1.24
N LYS A 250 -21.22 14.39 0.47
CA LYS A 250 -20.39 15.49 0.99
C LYS A 250 -21.25 16.56 1.65
N ASN A 251 -22.30 17.03 0.97
CA ASN A 251 -23.21 18.02 1.52
C ASN A 251 -23.86 17.54 2.83
N ILE A 252 -24.27 16.28 2.90
CA ILE A 252 -24.84 15.70 4.12
C ILE A 252 -23.79 15.61 5.24
N ILE A 253 -22.54 15.23 4.95
CA ILE A 253 -21.47 15.20 5.95
C ILE A 253 -21.22 16.60 6.53
N GLU A 254 -21.22 17.62 5.67
CA GLU A 254 -20.92 19.00 6.05
C GLU A 254 -22.08 19.69 6.78
N ASN A 255 -23.33 19.45 6.35
CA ASN A 255 -24.49 20.26 6.76
C ASN A 255 -25.58 19.50 7.52
N ASP A 256 -25.66 18.17 7.40
CA ASP A 256 -26.77 17.35 7.93
C ASP A 256 -26.25 15.99 8.46
N PHE A 257 -25.21 16.01 9.30
CA PHE A 257 -24.44 14.81 9.66
C PHE A 257 -25.30 13.69 10.29
N GLU A 258 -26.33 14.05 11.05
CA GLU A 258 -27.29 13.12 11.64
C GLU A 258 -28.14 12.36 10.59
N LYS A 259 -28.27 12.91 9.38
CA LYS A 259 -28.99 12.28 8.26
C LYS A 259 -28.10 11.38 7.41
N LEU A 260 -26.78 11.37 7.65
CA LEU A 260 -25.83 10.58 6.88
C LEU A 260 -26.17 9.09 6.90
N LEU A 261 -26.32 8.51 8.08
CA LEU A 261 -26.55 7.08 8.22
C LEU A 261 -27.89 6.64 7.57
N PRO A 262 -29.03 7.32 7.82
CA PRO A 262 -30.27 7.09 7.07
C PRO A 262 -30.11 7.17 5.56
N PHE A 263 -29.38 8.17 5.05
CA PHE A 263 -29.15 8.35 3.62
C PHE A 263 -28.34 7.19 3.01
N LEU A 264 -27.28 6.74 3.69
CA LEU A 264 -26.45 5.63 3.23
C LEU A 264 -27.24 4.32 3.19
N TYR A 265 -28.05 4.04 4.22
CA TYR A 265 -28.93 2.87 4.24
C TYR A 265 -30.01 2.93 3.15
N LEU A 266 -30.66 4.07 2.96
CA LEU A 266 -31.61 4.27 1.87
C LEU A 266 -30.96 4.02 0.50
N SER A 267 -29.73 4.52 0.30
CA SER A 267 -28.98 4.33 -0.95
C SER A 267 -28.69 2.85 -1.21
N ILE A 268 -28.30 2.08 -0.19
CA ILE A 268 -28.14 0.63 -0.29
C ILE A 268 -29.47 -0.03 -0.65
N ASN A 269 -30.56 0.28 0.05
CA ASN A 269 -31.88 -0.31 -0.19
C ASN A 269 -32.34 -0.09 -1.64
N LYS A 270 -32.14 1.12 -2.17
CA LYS A 270 -32.44 1.42 -3.58
C LYS A 270 -31.60 0.58 -4.54
N CYS A 271 -30.31 0.38 -4.26
CA CYS A 271 -29.47 -0.51 -5.06
C CYS A 271 -29.97 -1.97 -5.01
N LEU A 272 -30.33 -2.49 -3.83
CA LEU A 272 -30.88 -3.84 -3.66
C LEU A 272 -32.16 -4.05 -4.47
N GLY A 273 -33.02 -3.04 -4.56
CA GLY A 273 -34.25 -3.08 -5.36
C GLY A 273 -34.02 -3.31 -6.86
N CYS A 274 -32.82 -2.98 -7.36
CA CYS A 274 -32.44 -2.98 -8.77
C CYS A 274 -31.54 -4.15 -9.19
N PHE A 275 -31.18 -5.05 -8.27
CA PHE A 275 -30.41 -6.25 -8.61
C PHE A 275 -31.16 -7.12 -9.62
N GLU A 276 -30.40 -7.62 -10.61
CA GLU A 276 -30.89 -8.60 -11.57
C GLU A 276 -30.86 -10.02 -10.97
N LYS A 277 -31.78 -10.87 -11.44
CA LYS A 277 -31.93 -12.29 -11.10
C LYS A 277 -32.38 -12.57 -9.66
N THR A 278 -32.01 -11.74 -8.68
CA THR A 278 -32.41 -11.95 -7.28
C THR A 278 -32.64 -10.64 -6.53
N LYS A 279 -33.62 -10.66 -5.63
CA LYS A 279 -33.86 -9.64 -4.60
C LYS A 279 -33.67 -10.22 -3.19
N ASN A 280 -33.18 -11.46 -3.11
CA ASN A 280 -32.92 -12.15 -1.86
C ASN A 280 -31.64 -11.60 -1.23
N ILE A 281 -31.76 -11.03 -0.03
CA ILE A 281 -30.62 -10.46 0.71
C ILE A 281 -29.52 -11.50 0.91
N ASN A 282 -29.89 -12.77 1.17
CA ASN A 282 -28.90 -13.81 1.43
C ASN A 282 -28.03 -14.10 0.21
N GLU A 283 -28.62 -14.08 -0.99
CA GLU A 283 -27.90 -14.30 -2.24
C GLU A 283 -27.01 -13.09 -2.57
N ILE A 284 -27.49 -11.86 -2.33
CA ILE A 284 -26.67 -10.66 -2.52
C ILE A 284 -25.50 -10.63 -1.52
N ALA A 285 -25.75 -11.04 -0.27
CA ALA A 285 -24.70 -11.17 0.74
C ALA A 285 -23.63 -12.21 0.35
N GLU A 286 -24.03 -13.32 -0.27
CA GLU A 286 -23.07 -14.32 -0.81
C GLU A 286 -22.21 -13.75 -1.93
N ILE A 287 -22.76 -12.87 -2.79
CA ILE A 287 -22.00 -12.20 -3.84
C ILE A 287 -20.94 -11.27 -3.23
N ILE A 288 -21.33 -10.47 -2.22
CA ILE A 288 -20.42 -9.56 -1.50
C ILE A 288 -19.33 -10.37 -0.78
N GLU A 289 -19.71 -11.40 -0.04
CA GLU A 289 -18.80 -12.29 0.69
C GLU A 289 -17.80 -12.97 -0.25
N TYR A 290 -18.26 -13.50 -1.39
CA TYR A 290 -17.39 -14.09 -2.41
C TYR A 290 -16.27 -13.12 -2.80
N TRP A 291 -16.63 -11.87 -3.12
CA TRP A 291 -15.67 -10.89 -3.63
C TRP A 291 -14.69 -10.42 -2.55
N LEU A 292 -15.19 -10.14 -1.33
CA LEU A 292 -14.36 -9.71 -0.21
C LEU A 292 -13.46 -10.83 0.35
N ASN A 293 -13.79 -12.10 0.13
CA ASN A 293 -12.95 -13.22 0.56
C ASN A 293 -11.72 -13.43 -0.33
N ILE A 294 -11.71 -12.97 -1.58
CA ILE A 294 -10.55 -13.11 -2.48
C ILE A 294 -9.26 -12.51 -1.90
N PRO A 295 -9.22 -11.24 -1.43
CA PRO A 295 -8.03 -10.67 -0.82
C PRO A 295 -7.67 -11.30 0.53
N ALA A 296 -8.65 -11.84 1.24
CA ALA A 296 -8.50 -12.43 2.58
C ALA A 296 -8.17 -13.94 2.57
N LYS A 297 -8.28 -14.59 1.41
CA LYS A 297 -7.97 -16.01 1.21
C LYS A 297 -6.51 -16.27 1.56
N GLU A 298 -6.29 -17.13 2.56
CA GLU A 298 -4.94 -17.48 3.00
C GLU A 298 -4.13 -18.08 1.85
N ILE A 299 -2.89 -17.61 1.71
CA ILE A 299 -1.95 -18.16 0.75
C ILE A 299 -1.25 -19.35 1.41
N GLU A 300 -1.04 -20.44 0.68
CA GLU A 300 -0.38 -21.63 1.20
C GLU A 300 0.97 -21.28 1.86
N GLY A 301 1.17 -21.76 3.09
CA GLY A 301 2.36 -21.48 3.89
C GLY A 301 2.39 -20.08 4.54
N ARG A 302 1.33 -19.28 4.41
CA ARG A 302 1.20 -17.93 4.99
C ARG A 302 -0.07 -17.83 5.84
N LYS A 303 -0.01 -17.04 6.92
CA LYS A 303 -1.18 -16.74 7.78
C LYS A 303 -2.00 -15.53 7.32
N GLN A 304 -1.67 -14.98 6.17
CA GLN A 304 -2.31 -13.80 5.59
C GLN A 304 -2.68 -14.08 4.14
N GLY A 305 -3.63 -13.30 3.64
CA GLY A 305 -4.02 -13.31 2.25
C GLY A 305 -3.06 -12.51 1.38
N LYS A 306 -3.60 -11.94 0.30
CA LYS A 306 -2.81 -11.21 -0.69
C LYS A 306 -2.36 -9.85 -0.12
N LYS A 307 -1.25 -9.32 -0.65
CA LYS A 307 -0.64 -8.06 -0.23
C LYS A 307 -1.62 -6.89 -0.42
N LYS A 308 -1.78 -6.04 0.60
CA LYS A 308 -2.71 -4.91 0.65
C LYS A 308 -1.95 -3.60 0.75
N THR A 309 -1.60 -3.06 -0.42
CA THR A 309 -0.77 -1.85 -0.51
C THR A 309 -1.44 -0.63 0.12
N ARG A 310 -2.76 -0.46 -0.04
CA ARG A 310 -3.50 0.70 0.50
C ARG A 310 -3.52 0.74 2.03
N PRO A 311 -3.93 -0.34 2.74
CA PRO A 311 -3.81 -0.42 4.20
C PRO A 311 -2.38 -0.27 4.69
N THR A 312 -1.41 -0.83 3.96
CA THR A 312 0.01 -0.67 4.31
C THR A 312 0.41 0.79 4.27
N ILE A 313 0.12 1.53 3.19
CA ILE A 313 0.43 2.97 3.11
C ILE A 313 -0.33 3.78 4.16
N PHE A 314 -1.63 3.51 4.36
CA PHE A 314 -2.40 4.17 5.41
C PHE A 314 -1.75 4.01 6.78
N TYR A 315 -1.40 2.77 7.13
CA TYR A 315 -0.74 2.45 8.38
C TYR A 315 0.62 3.12 8.50
N GLU A 316 1.46 3.06 7.46
CA GLU A 316 2.80 3.63 7.50
C GLU A 316 2.75 5.14 7.71
N LEU A 317 1.82 5.83 7.05
CA LEU A 317 1.61 7.27 7.23
C LEU A 317 0.96 7.59 8.58
N TYR A 318 0.05 6.74 9.07
CA TYR A 318 -0.54 6.91 10.40
C TYR A 318 0.52 6.77 11.48
N ASP A 319 1.38 5.74 11.40
CA ASP A 319 2.49 5.56 12.34
C ASP A 319 3.44 6.75 12.23
N LEU A 320 3.80 7.18 11.02
CA LEU A 320 4.67 8.35 10.78
C LEU A 320 4.22 9.61 11.54
N VAL A 321 2.91 9.84 11.69
CA VAL A 321 2.36 11.00 12.41
C VAL A 321 1.85 10.70 13.82
N SER A 322 1.77 9.43 14.22
CA SER A 322 1.30 9.03 15.57
C SER A 322 2.39 8.51 16.49
N HIS A 323 3.60 8.27 15.97
CA HIS A 323 4.60 7.50 16.69
C HIS A 323 5.10 8.13 18.00
N HIS A 324 5.08 9.46 18.10
CA HIS A 324 5.51 10.18 19.30
C HIS A 324 4.36 10.53 20.26
N ILE A 325 3.12 10.12 19.96
CA ILE A 325 1.94 10.34 20.80
C ILE A 325 1.87 9.22 21.85
N VAL A 326 1.86 9.61 23.12
CA VAL A 326 1.54 8.71 24.26
C VAL A 326 0.09 8.21 24.11
N ALA A 327 -0.22 6.96 24.48
CA ALA A 327 -1.55 6.39 24.23
C ALA A 327 -2.70 7.18 24.86
N SER A 328 -2.47 7.86 25.99
CA SER A 328 -3.47 8.74 26.62
C SER A 328 -3.92 9.90 25.72
N GLN A 329 -3.17 10.21 24.66
CA GLN A 329 -3.44 11.27 23.71
C GLN A 329 -3.89 10.77 22.33
N LYS A 330 -4.02 9.44 22.14
CA LYS A 330 -4.52 8.86 20.88
C LYS A 330 -6.02 9.13 20.73
N LEU A 331 -6.42 9.57 19.54
CA LEU A 331 -7.83 9.86 19.23
C LEU A 331 -8.69 8.59 19.18
N PHE A 332 -8.12 7.52 18.65
CA PHE A 332 -8.79 6.23 18.44
C PHE A 332 -8.04 5.09 19.13
N GLY A 333 -8.72 3.97 19.35
CA GLY A 333 -8.15 2.79 19.98
C GLY A 333 -7.02 2.15 19.17
N ARG A 334 -6.21 1.28 19.82
CA ARG A 334 -5.02 0.65 19.21
C ARG A 334 -5.29 -0.10 17.90
N ASN A 335 -6.49 -0.68 17.75
CA ASN A 335 -6.86 -1.46 16.57
C ASN A 335 -7.45 -0.63 15.43
N PHE A 336 -7.66 0.68 15.64
CA PHE A 336 -8.28 1.56 14.65
C PHE A 336 -7.61 1.47 13.28
N VAL A 337 -6.28 1.45 13.24
CA VAL A 337 -5.52 1.42 11.98
C VAL A 337 -5.81 0.18 11.14
N TYR A 338 -6.04 -0.97 11.77
CA TYR A 338 -6.35 -2.23 11.08
C TYR A 338 -7.81 -2.27 10.66
N GLN A 339 -8.72 -1.75 11.49
CA GLN A 339 -10.15 -1.64 11.18
C GLN A 339 -10.38 -0.68 10.01
N ALA A 340 -9.79 0.51 10.05
CA ALA A 340 -9.81 1.47 8.94
C ALA A 340 -9.11 0.90 7.70
N GLY A 341 -8.00 0.18 7.85
CA GLY A 341 -7.36 -0.57 6.76
C GLY A 341 -8.29 -1.59 6.10
N ALA A 342 -9.06 -2.36 6.88
CA ALA A 342 -10.05 -3.29 6.33
C ALA A 342 -11.18 -2.57 5.60
N ILE A 343 -11.65 -1.43 6.12
CA ILE A 343 -12.65 -0.59 5.43
C ILE A 343 -12.13 -0.06 4.09
N LEU A 344 -10.87 0.37 4.03
CA LEU A 344 -10.21 0.79 2.78
C LEU A 344 -10.15 -0.35 1.76
N GLU A 345 -9.95 -1.60 2.18
CA GLU A 345 -10.00 -2.76 1.28
C GLU A 345 -11.42 -3.12 0.86
N ILE A 346 -12.42 -2.99 1.73
CA ILE A 346 -13.83 -3.17 1.35
C ILE A 346 -14.19 -2.16 0.25
N TYR A 347 -13.83 -0.89 0.45
CA TYR A 347 -14.00 0.15 -0.57
C TYR A 347 -13.27 -0.24 -1.86
N ASN A 348 -11.99 -0.61 -1.76
CA ASN A 348 -11.20 -0.98 -2.93
C ASN A 348 -11.80 -2.16 -3.71
N TRP A 349 -12.21 -3.23 -3.05
CA TRP A 349 -12.72 -4.41 -3.74
C TRP A 349 -14.12 -4.21 -4.29
N LEU A 350 -15.05 -3.71 -3.49
CA LEU A 350 -16.44 -3.56 -3.92
C LEU A 350 -16.63 -2.35 -4.84
N ASN A 351 -16.00 -1.22 -4.55
CA ASN A 351 -16.20 0.01 -5.31
C ASN A 351 -15.23 0.13 -6.50
N THR A 352 -13.93 -0.06 -6.31
CA THR A 352 -12.99 0.19 -7.41
C THR A 352 -12.88 -1.04 -8.33
N TYR A 353 -12.48 -2.20 -7.81
CA TYR A 353 -12.19 -3.37 -8.64
C TYR A 353 -13.42 -4.01 -9.28
N ALA A 354 -14.56 -4.09 -8.59
CA ALA A 354 -15.78 -4.63 -9.18
C ALA A 354 -16.22 -3.85 -10.43
N ILE A 355 -16.04 -2.52 -10.38
CA ILE A 355 -16.45 -1.58 -11.42
C ILE A 355 -15.41 -1.52 -12.53
N ASP A 356 -14.13 -1.39 -12.20
CA ASP A 356 -12.99 -1.45 -13.12
C ASP A 356 -13.05 -2.72 -13.97
N ASP A 357 -13.28 -3.88 -13.35
CA ASP A 357 -13.43 -5.14 -14.08
C ASP A 357 -14.60 -5.12 -15.08
N ALA A 358 -15.70 -4.46 -14.72
CA ALA A 358 -16.87 -4.34 -15.59
C ALA A 358 -16.63 -3.35 -16.75
N PHE A 359 -15.95 -2.22 -16.51
CA PHE A 359 -15.55 -1.28 -17.56
C PHE A 359 -14.59 -1.95 -18.55
N ASP A 360 -13.59 -2.66 -18.03
CA ASP A 360 -12.52 -3.30 -18.80
C ASP A 360 -12.95 -4.59 -19.48
N ASN A 361 -14.10 -5.15 -19.10
CA ASN A 361 -14.49 -6.52 -19.45
C ASN A 361 -13.40 -7.54 -19.06
N SER A 362 -12.77 -7.34 -17.90
CA SER A 362 -11.77 -8.24 -17.34
C SER A 362 -12.44 -9.53 -16.86
N THR A 363 -11.96 -10.69 -17.30
CA THR A 363 -12.62 -11.97 -16.98
C THR A 363 -12.15 -12.60 -15.66
N THR A 364 -10.92 -12.29 -15.26
CA THR A 364 -10.31 -12.79 -14.02
C THR A 364 -9.61 -11.67 -13.27
N ARG A 365 -9.55 -11.83 -11.94
CA ARG A 365 -8.76 -11.00 -11.02
C ARG A 365 -8.19 -11.87 -9.91
N GLN A 366 -6.87 -11.82 -9.76
CA GLN A 366 -6.10 -12.60 -8.80
C GLN A 366 -6.41 -14.11 -8.85
N GLY A 367 -6.52 -14.66 -10.06
CA GLY A 367 -6.81 -16.07 -10.33
C GLY A 367 -8.29 -16.49 -10.16
N GLU A 368 -9.17 -15.56 -9.80
CA GLU A 368 -10.59 -15.83 -9.57
C GLU A 368 -11.44 -15.11 -10.63
N GLN A 369 -12.64 -15.62 -10.93
CA GLN A 369 -13.56 -14.96 -11.88
C GLN A 369 -14.04 -13.61 -11.34
N THR A 370 -14.10 -12.59 -12.19
CA THR A 370 -14.63 -11.27 -11.82
C THR A 370 -16.14 -11.33 -11.58
N LEU A 371 -16.65 -10.40 -10.77
CA LEU A 371 -18.07 -10.37 -10.36
C LEU A 371 -19.04 -10.47 -11.55
N HIS A 372 -18.83 -9.65 -12.57
CA HIS A 372 -19.73 -9.59 -13.70
C HIS A 372 -19.70 -10.85 -14.57
N VAL A 373 -18.58 -11.59 -14.57
CA VAL A 373 -18.47 -12.89 -15.25
C VAL A 373 -19.12 -13.97 -14.42
N LYS A 374 -18.75 -14.09 -13.13
CA LYS A 374 -19.24 -15.17 -12.26
C LYS A 374 -20.76 -15.16 -12.08
N PHE A 375 -21.35 -13.98 -11.95
CA PHE A 375 -22.80 -13.81 -11.76
C PHE A 375 -23.51 -13.37 -13.04
N GLU A 376 -22.77 -13.29 -14.15
CA GLU A 376 -23.27 -12.96 -15.50
C GLU A 376 -24.16 -11.69 -15.48
N SER A 377 -23.69 -10.63 -14.82
CA SER A 377 -24.38 -9.34 -14.74
C SER A 377 -23.39 -8.21 -14.47
N ARG A 378 -23.13 -7.38 -15.49
CA ARG A 378 -22.37 -6.13 -15.34
C ARG A 378 -23.12 -5.12 -14.48
N LYS A 379 -24.45 -5.07 -14.61
CA LYS A 379 -25.29 -4.20 -13.78
C LYS A 379 -25.09 -4.48 -12.30
N ASN A 380 -25.13 -5.76 -11.89
CA ASN A 380 -24.92 -6.13 -10.50
C ASN A 380 -23.51 -5.74 -10.02
N ALA A 381 -22.48 -5.79 -10.87
CA ALA A 381 -21.14 -5.30 -10.50
C ALA A 381 -21.12 -3.79 -10.24
N PHE A 382 -21.78 -2.97 -11.07
CA PHE A 382 -21.92 -1.53 -10.82
C PHE A 382 -22.74 -1.22 -9.56
N LEU A 383 -23.83 -1.95 -9.32
CA LEU A 383 -24.65 -1.81 -8.10
C LEU A 383 -23.87 -2.21 -6.84
N LEU A 384 -23.04 -3.25 -6.91
CA LEU A 384 -22.12 -3.61 -5.82
C LEU A 384 -21.07 -2.53 -5.59
N GLY A 385 -20.64 -1.89 -6.67
CA GLY A 385 -19.86 -0.65 -6.66
C GLY A 385 -20.44 0.41 -5.74
N ALA A 386 -21.69 0.77 -6.01
CA ALA A 386 -22.48 1.71 -5.25
C ALA A 386 -22.65 1.30 -3.78
N ILE A 387 -23.01 0.03 -3.55
CA ILE A 387 -23.15 -0.55 -2.20
C ILE A 387 -21.81 -0.49 -1.46
N GLY A 388 -20.69 -0.78 -2.12
CA GLY A 388 -19.35 -0.77 -1.55
C GLY A 388 -18.94 0.60 -1.02
N HIS A 389 -19.27 1.67 -1.75
CA HIS A 389 -19.07 3.05 -1.27
C HIS A 389 -19.88 3.32 0.00
N CYS A 390 -21.19 3.07 -0.03
CA CYS A 390 -22.06 3.33 1.13
C CYS A 390 -21.69 2.46 2.34
N LEU A 391 -21.42 1.18 2.12
CA LEU A 391 -21.01 0.23 3.16
C LEU A 391 -19.73 0.69 3.86
N SER A 392 -18.72 1.13 3.09
CA SER A 392 -17.46 1.60 3.65
C SER A 392 -17.63 2.85 4.49
N LEU A 393 -18.51 3.78 4.08
CA LEU A 393 -18.85 4.96 4.86
C LEU A 393 -19.63 4.61 6.14
N ILE A 394 -20.56 3.65 6.09
CA ILE A 394 -21.29 3.17 7.28
C ILE A 394 -20.30 2.58 8.29
N LEU A 395 -19.41 1.70 7.83
CA LEU A 395 -18.42 1.06 8.71
C LEU A 395 -17.45 2.08 9.31
N LEU A 396 -17.03 3.08 8.53
CA LEU A 396 -16.16 4.15 9.03
C LEU A 396 -16.89 5.03 10.03
N TYR A 397 -18.14 5.41 9.76
CA TYR A 397 -18.98 6.17 10.70
C TYR A 397 -19.11 5.44 12.03
N GLU A 398 -19.45 4.15 12.02
CA GLU A 398 -19.56 3.35 13.24
C GLU A 398 -18.23 3.28 14.02
N LEU A 399 -17.10 3.24 13.31
CA LEU A 399 -15.77 3.23 13.91
C LEU A 399 -15.38 4.57 14.55
N THR A 400 -15.92 5.70 14.05
CA THR A 400 -15.44 7.05 14.41
C THR A 400 -16.48 7.96 15.05
N LYS A 401 -17.75 7.54 15.16
CA LYS A 401 -18.87 8.37 15.62
C LYS A 401 -18.68 9.02 16.99
N ASP A 402 -17.89 8.41 17.88
CA ASP A 402 -17.58 8.97 19.20
C ASP A 402 -16.68 10.22 19.15
N LYS A 403 -16.16 10.55 17.96
CA LYS A 403 -15.32 11.71 17.66
C LYS A 403 -15.91 12.45 16.45
N GLU A 404 -17.06 13.10 16.60
CA GLU A 404 -17.86 13.66 15.50
C GLU A 404 -17.03 14.46 14.47
N GLU A 405 -16.19 15.40 14.90
CA GLU A 405 -15.39 16.22 13.98
C GLU A 405 -14.39 15.38 13.18
N ASN A 406 -13.62 14.51 13.84
CA ASN A 406 -12.72 13.59 13.14
C ASN A 406 -13.51 12.62 12.23
N SER A 407 -14.71 12.20 12.66
CA SER A 407 -15.60 11.37 11.86
C SER A 407 -15.98 12.07 10.56
N LYS A 408 -16.44 13.33 10.61
CA LYS A 408 -16.77 14.14 9.43
C LYS A 408 -15.57 14.27 8.49
N GLN A 409 -14.38 14.51 9.04
CA GLN A 409 -13.15 14.67 8.28
C GLN A 409 -12.70 13.38 7.59
N LEU A 410 -12.80 12.23 8.26
CA LEU A 410 -12.44 10.92 7.73
C LEU A 410 -13.45 10.44 6.68
N LEU A 411 -14.75 10.59 6.96
CA LEU A 411 -15.83 10.28 6.03
C LEU A 411 -15.75 11.15 4.77
N SER A 412 -15.47 12.46 4.93
CA SER A 412 -15.23 13.37 3.81
C SER A 412 -14.07 12.90 2.95
N SER A 413 -12.96 12.47 3.57
CA SER A 413 -11.80 11.97 2.82
C SER A 413 -12.10 10.69 2.04
N LEU A 414 -12.78 9.71 2.65
CA LEU A 414 -13.19 8.50 1.95
C LEU A 414 -14.20 8.79 0.82
N ASN A 415 -15.17 9.68 1.04
CA ASN A 415 -16.13 10.09 0.00
C ASN A 415 -15.46 10.89 -1.13
N ASN A 416 -14.42 11.67 -0.84
CA ASN A 416 -13.65 12.36 -1.88
C ASN A 416 -12.93 11.38 -2.81
N VAL A 417 -12.58 10.17 -2.35
CA VAL A 417 -12.06 9.12 -3.24
C VAL A 417 -13.08 8.82 -4.33
N GLN A 418 -14.36 8.67 -3.98
CA GLN A 418 -15.44 8.47 -4.95
C GLN A 418 -15.47 9.63 -5.94
N TYR A 419 -15.53 10.86 -5.44
CA TYR A 419 -15.62 12.04 -6.30
C TYR A 419 -14.46 12.12 -7.31
N LEU A 420 -13.21 11.97 -6.85
CA LEU A 420 -12.02 12.15 -7.69
C LEU A 420 -11.77 10.95 -8.61
N MET A 421 -12.04 9.74 -8.13
CA MET A 421 -11.84 8.52 -8.92
C MET A 421 -12.72 8.51 -10.16
N TYR A 422 -13.99 8.91 -10.06
CA TYR A 422 -14.89 8.90 -11.22
C TYR A 422 -14.64 10.05 -12.20
N LEU A 423 -14.09 11.18 -11.73
CA LEU A 423 -13.51 12.17 -12.64
C LEU A 423 -12.33 11.57 -13.41
N GLY A 424 -11.43 10.87 -12.71
CA GLY A 424 -10.33 10.13 -13.35
C GLY A 424 -10.81 9.06 -14.32
N GLN A 425 -11.89 8.35 -13.97
CA GLN A 425 -12.47 7.28 -14.79
C GLN A 425 -13.10 7.84 -16.07
N HIS A 426 -13.68 9.04 -16.04
CA HIS A 426 -14.15 9.72 -17.24
C HIS A 426 -12.99 9.90 -18.24
N ILE A 427 -11.83 10.35 -17.77
CA ILE A 427 -10.63 10.54 -18.59
C ILE A 427 -10.06 9.19 -19.05
N ASP A 428 -10.11 8.15 -18.21
CA ASP A 428 -9.70 6.79 -18.58
C ASP A 428 -10.54 6.26 -19.75
N ILE A 429 -11.85 6.46 -19.71
CA ILE A 429 -12.77 6.11 -20.80
C ILE A 429 -12.43 6.92 -22.07
N ASP A 430 -12.18 8.23 -21.95
CA ASP A 430 -11.80 9.10 -23.07
C ASP A 430 -10.43 8.73 -23.70
N LEU A 431 -9.55 8.10 -22.91
CA LEU A 431 -8.25 7.58 -23.35
C LEU A 431 -8.28 6.08 -23.70
N THR A 432 -9.47 5.51 -23.89
CA THR A 432 -9.68 4.14 -24.34
C THR A 432 -10.27 4.11 -25.75
N PHE A 433 -9.51 3.60 -26.71
CA PHE A 433 -9.86 3.66 -28.13
C PHE A 433 -10.31 2.30 -28.68
N GLU A 434 -11.60 2.19 -29.01
CA GLU A 434 -12.17 0.96 -29.58
C GLU A 434 -11.71 0.66 -31.02
N ASN A 435 -11.20 1.67 -31.73
CA ASN A 435 -10.79 1.52 -33.12
C ASN A 435 -9.68 2.48 -33.52
N LYS A 436 -8.96 2.07 -34.57
CA LYS A 436 -7.85 2.82 -35.17
C LYS A 436 -8.21 4.26 -35.55
N LYS A 437 -9.44 4.52 -36.01
CA LYS A 437 -9.85 5.86 -36.47
C LYS A 437 -9.90 6.85 -35.30
N ALA A 438 -10.49 6.44 -34.18
CA ALA A 438 -10.55 7.25 -32.96
C ALA A 438 -9.14 7.60 -32.45
N LEU A 439 -8.26 6.60 -32.32
CA LEU A 439 -6.87 6.81 -31.93
C LEU A 439 -6.11 7.71 -32.93
N SER A 440 -6.32 7.52 -34.23
CA SER A 440 -5.67 8.35 -35.26
C SER A 440 -6.12 9.81 -35.19
N ASN A 441 -7.36 10.09 -34.80
CA ASN A 441 -7.85 11.45 -34.59
C ASN A 441 -7.18 12.07 -33.35
N PHE A 442 -7.15 11.32 -32.24
CA PHE A 442 -6.43 11.75 -31.04
C PHE A 442 -4.97 12.12 -31.34
N ILE A 443 -4.26 11.30 -32.12
CA ILE A 443 -2.86 11.55 -32.50
C ILE A 443 -2.71 12.83 -33.34
N LYS A 444 -3.70 13.18 -34.18
CA LYS A 444 -3.65 14.40 -34.99
C LYS A 444 -3.91 15.67 -34.17
N GLU A 445 -4.70 15.55 -33.12
CA GLU A 445 -5.17 16.67 -32.30
C GLU A 445 -4.27 16.96 -31.10
N ASN A 446 -3.32 16.09 -30.79
CA ASN A 446 -2.47 16.20 -29.60
C ASN A 446 -1.01 16.07 -30.03
N ASP A 447 -0.12 16.72 -29.29
CA ASP A 447 1.31 16.45 -29.31
C ASP A 447 1.70 15.58 -28.09
N LEU A 448 3.01 15.29 -27.95
CA LEU A 448 3.51 14.49 -26.82
C LEU A 448 3.12 15.12 -25.49
N GLU A 449 3.34 16.41 -25.32
CA GLU A 449 3.08 17.12 -24.06
C GLU A 449 1.59 17.08 -23.70
N SER A 450 0.70 17.37 -24.64
CA SER A 450 -0.75 17.35 -24.42
C SER A 450 -1.25 15.94 -24.08
N ALA A 451 -0.72 14.91 -24.74
CA ALA A 451 -1.04 13.53 -24.44
C ALA A 451 -0.52 13.10 -23.05
N LEU A 452 0.69 13.51 -22.65
CA LEU A 452 1.22 13.27 -21.31
C LEU A 452 0.37 13.96 -20.24
N LYS A 453 -0.04 15.20 -20.46
CA LYS A 453 -0.92 15.94 -19.54
C LYS A 453 -2.22 15.18 -19.28
N LYS A 454 -2.91 14.71 -20.33
CA LYS A 454 -4.13 13.88 -20.20
C LYS A 454 -3.88 12.57 -19.46
N TYR A 455 -2.74 11.92 -19.70
CA TYR A 455 -2.37 10.71 -18.99
C TYR A 455 -2.16 10.94 -17.49
N PHE A 456 -1.43 11.99 -17.11
CA PHE A 456 -1.17 12.30 -15.71
C PHE A 456 -2.44 12.75 -14.97
N ASP A 457 -3.32 13.48 -15.65
CA ASP A 457 -4.65 13.84 -15.17
C ASP A 457 -5.48 12.57 -14.85
N ARG A 458 -5.52 11.62 -15.78
CA ARG A 458 -6.14 10.29 -15.61
C ARG A 458 -5.58 9.56 -14.38
N ILE A 459 -4.26 9.32 -14.33
CA ILE A 459 -3.67 8.48 -13.27
C ILE A 459 -3.71 9.13 -11.89
N TYR A 460 -3.72 10.47 -11.83
CA TYR A 460 -4.01 11.18 -10.60
C TYR A 460 -5.45 10.87 -10.15
N GLY A 461 -6.46 11.10 -11.00
CA GLY A 461 -7.86 10.86 -10.61
C GLY A 461 -8.12 9.42 -10.13
N ILE A 462 -7.72 8.41 -10.91
CA ILE A 462 -8.05 6.99 -10.61
C ILE A 462 -7.24 6.39 -9.45
N CYS A 463 -6.07 6.94 -9.11
CA CYS A 463 -5.17 6.32 -8.13
C CYS A 463 -4.42 7.32 -7.25
N GLY A 464 -3.79 8.34 -7.83
CA GLY A 464 -3.06 9.36 -7.08
C GLY A 464 -3.93 10.02 -6.00
N ALA A 465 -5.15 10.41 -6.34
CA ALA A 465 -6.14 11.01 -5.47
C ALA A 465 -6.60 10.06 -4.36
N PHE A 466 -6.77 8.76 -4.65
CA PHE A 466 -7.12 7.78 -3.62
C PHE A 466 -5.99 7.70 -2.57
N TYR A 467 -4.75 7.56 -2.99
CA TYR A 467 -3.65 7.56 -2.02
C TYR A 467 -3.48 8.92 -1.33
N GLU A 468 -3.68 10.05 -2.01
CA GLU A 468 -3.72 11.37 -1.37
C GLU A 468 -4.73 11.40 -0.21
N GLU A 469 -5.96 10.91 -0.43
CA GLU A 469 -6.98 10.83 0.62
C GLU A 469 -6.60 9.83 1.73
N ILE A 470 -5.90 8.74 1.42
CA ILE A 470 -5.32 7.86 2.44
C ILE A 470 -4.34 8.63 3.32
N GLY A 471 -3.48 9.47 2.73
CA GLY A 471 -2.57 10.33 3.49
C GLY A 471 -3.33 11.34 4.37
N ARG A 472 -4.40 11.96 3.85
CA ARG A 472 -5.27 12.85 4.63
C ARG A 472 -5.96 12.11 5.78
N MET A 473 -6.45 10.90 5.53
CA MET A 473 -7.06 10.07 6.57
C MET A 473 -6.06 9.72 7.67
N ALA A 474 -4.82 9.37 7.31
CA ALA A 474 -3.77 9.07 8.28
C ALA A 474 -3.52 10.26 9.22
N VAL A 475 -3.34 11.46 8.66
CA VAL A 475 -3.18 12.71 9.41
C VAL A 475 -4.37 12.98 10.32
N LYS A 476 -5.60 13.00 9.76
CA LYS A 476 -6.85 13.30 10.49
C LYS A 476 -7.22 12.28 11.56
N SER A 477 -6.62 11.09 11.50
CA SER A 477 -6.82 10.04 12.50
C SER A 477 -5.94 10.22 13.75
N THR A 478 -5.12 11.27 13.79
CA THR A 478 -4.11 11.49 14.82
C THR A 478 -4.19 12.89 15.40
N ASN A 479 -3.58 13.08 16.57
CA ASN A 479 -3.50 14.38 17.24
C ASN A 479 -2.14 15.04 16.96
N VAL A 480 -1.91 15.43 15.70
CA VAL A 480 -0.58 15.88 15.20
C VAL A 480 -0.02 17.06 16.00
N GLY A 481 -0.87 17.94 16.52
CA GLY A 481 -0.50 19.11 17.32
C GLY A 481 0.21 18.79 18.64
N ALA A 482 0.24 17.53 19.07
CA ALA A 482 0.99 17.10 20.25
C ALA A 482 2.48 16.79 19.97
N GLN A 483 2.92 16.72 18.71
CA GLN A 483 4.21 16.10 18.36
C GLN A 483 5.23 16.98 17.63
N PHE A 484 4.79 17.80 16.68
CA PHE A 484 5.72 18.46 15.75
C PHE A 484 5.83 19.96 16.04
N PHE A 485 7.06 20.48 15.99
CA PHE A 485 7.29 21.94 15.96
C PHE A 485 6.66 22.60 14.73
N ASN A 486 6.51 21.85 13.63
CA ASN A 486 5.86 22.29 12.40
C ASN A 486 4.86 21.23 11.91
N GLN A 487 3.64 21.26 12.46
CA GLN A 487 2.55 20.34 12.14
C GLN A 487 2.22 20.35 10.64
N ASP A 488 2.03 21.53 10.05
CA ASP A 488 1.62 21.68 8.66
C ASP A 488 2.60 21.01 7.68
N GLU A 489 3.90 21.05 7.98
CA GLU A 489 4.92 20.42 7.15
C GLU A 489 4.83 18.88 7.16
N ALA A 490 4.64 18.28 8.34
CA ALA A 490 4.48 16.83 8.47
C ALA A 490 3.17 16.34 7.82
N GLU A 491 2.08 17.09 8.00
CA GLU A 491 0.80 16.79 7.38
C GLU A 491 0.88 16.83 5.85
N ASN A 492 1.45 17.92 5.31
CA ASN A 492 1.66 18.06 3.87
C ASN A 492 2.56 16.94 3.35
N ALA A 493 3.68 16.64 4.01
CA ALA A 493 4.57 15.57 3.60
C ALA A 493 3.85 14.22 3.50
N CYS A 494 3.01 13.85 4.47
CA CYS A 494 2.25 12.60 4.43
C CYS A 494 1.31 12.54 3.21
N ILE A 495 0.59 13.63 2.95
CA ILE A 495 -0.35 13.74 1.84
C ILE A 495 0.39 13.62 0.49
N TYR A 496 1.51 14.34 0.32
CA TYR A 496 2.30 14.30 -0.91
C TYR A 496 3.00 12.97 -1.12
N ILE A 497 3.56 12.35 -0.07
CA ILE A 497 4.15 11.01 -0.15
C ILE A 497 3.12 10.02 -0.67
N ALA A 498 1.90 10.04 -0.11
CA ALA A 498 0.83 9.16 -0.53
C ALA A 498 0.41 9.42 -1.99
N LYS A 499 0.21 10.68 -2.37
CA LYS A 499 -0.14 11.06 -3.75
C LYS A 499 0.91 10.53 -4.75
N LEU A 500 2.18 10.83 -4.51
CA LEU A 500 3.28 10.42 -5.37
C LEU A 500 3.42 8.90 -5.43
N PHE A 501 3.18 8.22 -4.30
CA PHE A 501 3.08 6.77 -4.27
C PHE A 501 1.99 6.24 -5.22
N GLY A 502 0.80 6.82 -5.18
CA GLY A 502 -0.31 6.45 -6.07
C GLY A 502 0.01 6.62 -7.56
N LEU A 503 0.64 7.75 -7.93
CA LEU A 503 1.11 7.99 -9.31
C LEU A 503 2.13 6.93 -9.75
N VAL A 504 3.12 6.64 -8.89
CA VAL A 504 4.13 5.61 -9.17
C VAL A 504 3.50 4.22 -9.29
N GLN A 505 2.48 3.89 -8.48
CA GLN A 505 1.78 2.60 -8.62
C GLN A 505 1.04 2.47 -9.95
N MET A 506 0.48 3.55 -10.51
CA MET A 506 -0.14 3.48 -11.85
C MET A 506 0.90 3.30 -12.94
N ILE A 507 1.99 4.07 -12.89
CA ILE A 507 3.10 3.91 -13.85
C ILE A 507 3.67 2.48 -13.77
N ARG A 508 3.82 1.95 -12.56
CA ARG A 508 4.20 0.55 -12.31
C ARG A 508 3.25 -0.42 -12.98
N ASN A 509 1.94 -0.24 -12.79
CA ASN A 509 0.92 -1.12 -13.33
C ASN A 509 0.95 -1.12 -14.87
N ASP A 510 1.10 0.06 -15.48
CA ASP A 510 1.19 0.21 -16.94
C ASP A 510 2.44 -0.47 -17.51
N LEU A 511 3.61 -0.30 -16.87
CA LEU A 511 4.83 -1.01 -17.24
C LEU A 511 4.70 -2.53 -17.05
N GLY A 512 4.02 -2.93 -15.98
CA GLY A 512 3.74 -4.31 -15.63
C GLY A 512 2.88 -5.05 -16.65
N ASP A 513 1.93 -4.33 -17.28
CA ASP A 513 1.05 -4.89 -18.32
C ASP A 513 1.84 -5.43 -19.51
N LEU A 514 2.99 -4.82 -19.80
CA LEU A 514 3.81 -5.12 -20.96
C LEU A 514 4.78 -6.28 -20.71
N ILE A 515 4.81 -6.85 -19.50
CA ILE A 515 5.65 -7.98 -19.11
C ILE A 515 4.81 -9.25 -19.15
N PHE A 516 5.35 -10.32 -19.72
CA PHE A 516 4.73 -11.63 -19.69
C PHE A 516 4.67 -12.19 -18.25
N PRO A 517 3.55 -12.78 -17.79
CA PRO A 517 3.42 -13.24 -16.41
C PRO A 517 4.52 -14.23 -15.98
N GLU A 518 5.05 -15.02 -16.91
CA GLU A 518 6.11 -16.00 -16.65
C GLU A 518 7.46 -15.36 -16.35
N GLU A 519 7.70 -14.13 -16.82
CA GLU A 519 8.94 -13.39 -16.58
C GLU A 519 8.89 -12.62 -15.25
N LEU A 520 7.68 -12.34 -14.72
CA LEU A 520 7.48 -11.61 -13.46
C LEU A 520 6.17 -11.97 -12.73
N PRO A 521 6.06 -13.18 -12.15
CA PRO A 521 4.80 -13.71 -11.62
C PRO A 521 4.24 -12.93 -10.42
N ASP A 522 5.08 -12.18 -9.70
CA ASP A 522 4.70 -11.48 -8.46
C ASP A 522 4.19 -10.04 -8.67
N LEU A 523 4.03 -9.56 -9.91
CA LEU A 523 3.56 -8.19 -10.18
C LEU A 523 2.02 -8.09 -10.22
N SER A 524 1.46 -6.94 -9.85
CA SER A 524 0.00 -6.67 -9.74
C SER A 524 -0.83 -7.01 -10.99
N LYS A 525 -0.30 -6.86 -12.21
CA LYS A 525 -0.99 -7.32 -13.43
C LYS A 525 -0.75 -8.78 -13.79
N GLY A 526 0.31 -9.38 -13.26
CA GLY A 526 0.41 -10.84 -13.13
C GLY A 526 -0.80 -11.43 -12.40
N MET A 527 -1.53 -10.64 -11.59
CA MET A 527 -2.78 -11.06 -10.97
C MET A 527 -3.96 -11.22 -11.95
N LYS A 528 -3.97 -10.56 -13.12
CA LYS A 528 -4.99 -10.82 -14.17
C LYS A 528 -4.61 -12.05 -15.02
N ASP A 529 -3.51 -12.76 -14.69
CA ASP A 529 -2.94 -13.92 -15.41
C ASP A 529 -2.72 -13.68 -16.92
N THR A 530 -2.61 -12.42 -17.31
CA THR A 530 -2.57 -11.97 -18.70
C THR A 530 -1.69 -10.72 -18.81
N SER A 531 -1.09 -10.52 -19.99
CA SER A 531 -0.30 -9.33 -20.34
C SER A 531 -0.86 -8.66 -21.58
N HIS A 532 -0.52 -7.38 -21.74
CA HIS A 532 -0.92 -6.50 -22.83
C HIS A 532 -2.43 -6.24 -22.85
N ASN A 533 -3.08 -6.29 -21.69
CA ASN A 533 -4.51 -6.06 -21.58
C ASN A 533 -4.87 -4.61 -21.91
N ASP A 534 -4.06 -3.64 -21.48
CA ASP A 534 -4.32 -2.23 -21.79
C ASP A 534 -4.39 -2.02 -23.30
N ILE A 535 -3.53 -2.73 -24.05
CA ILE A 535 -3.49 -2.66 -25.51
C ILE A 535 -4.76 -3.29 -26.11
N MET A 536 -5.16 -4.46 -25.63
CA MET A 536 -6.37 -5.14 -26.11
C MET A 536 -7.65 -4.36 -25.77
N GLU A 537 -7.67 -3.68 -24.63
CA GLU A 537 -8.73 -2.79 -24.17
C GLU A 537 -8.76 -1.48 -24.97
N GLY A 538 -7.62 -1.06 -25.53
CA GLY A 538 -7.48 0.19 -26.27
C GLY A 538 -7.02 1.37 -25.42
N LYS A 539 -6.61 1.12 -24.18
CA LYS A 539 -6.13 2.12 -23.22
C LYS A 539 -4.78 2.68 -23.65
N LEU A 540 -4.64 3.99 -23.62
CA LEU A 540 -3.41 4.67 -23.98
C LEU A 540 -2.56 4.98 -22.74
N THR A 541 -1.59 4.10 -22.43
CA THR A 541 -0.68 4.22 -21.29
C THR A 541 0.58 5.02 -21.61
N LEU A 542 1.31 5.46 -20.57
CA LEU A 542 2.51 6.28 -20.73
C LEU A 542 3.55 5.68 -21.70
N PRO A 543 3.89 4.37 -21.65
CA PRO A 543 4.80 3.81 -22.62
C PRO A 543 4.29 3.85 -24.08
N MET A 544 2.97 3.70 -24.27
CA MET A 544 2.37 3.78 -25.59
C MET A 544 2.34 5.21 -26.12
N ILE A 545 1.99 6.18 -25.28
CA ILE A 545 2.01 7.61 -25.61
C ILE A 545 3.39 7.99 -26.12
N TYR A 546 4.43 7.73 -25.31
CA TYR A 546 5.78 8.10 -25.72
C TYR A 546 6.18 7.41 -27.02
N THR A 547 5.91 6.11 -27.17
CA THR A 547 6.24 5.37 -28.40
C THR A 547 5.59 5.97 -29.65
N ILE A 548 4.30 6.34 -29.58
CA ILE A 548 3.54 6.89 -30.71
C ILE A 548 4.01 8.30 -31.07
N PHE A 549 4.24 9.15 -30.06
CA PHE A 549 4.58 10.55 -30.28
C PHE A 549 6.09 10.82 -30.42
N ASN A 550 6.97 9.91 -30.01
CA ASN A 550 8.41 10.04 -30.17
C ASN A 550 8.81 10.11 -31.66
N LEU A 551 9.48 11.18 -32.06
CA LEU A 551 9.90 11.42 -33.45
C LEU A 551 10.92 10.39 -33.97
N TYR A 552 11.65 9.72 -33.07
CA TYR A 552 12.67 8.72 -33.42
C TYR A 552 12.10 7.31 -33.59
N THR A 553 10.86 7.05 -33.16
CA THR A 553 10.23 5.74 -33.37
C THR A 553 9.93 5.52 -34.86
N ASN A 554 10.33 4.37 -35.39
CA ASN A 554 10.10 3.98 -36.78
C ASN A 554 8.61 4.11 -37.17
N PRO A 555 8.24 4.83 -38.26
CA PRO A 555 6.86 4.99 -38.68
C PRO A 555 6.10 3.67 -38.91
N LYS A 556 6.79 2.60 -39.34
CA LYS A 556 6.18 1.27 -39.49
C LYS A 556 5.79 0.69 -38.14
N ASP A 557 6.63 0.87 -37.12
CA ASP A 557 6.37 0.39 -35.77
C ASP A 557 5.28 1.21 -35.08
N LYS A 558 5.25 2.55 -35.27
CA LYS A 558 4.12 3.39 -34.85
C LYS A 558 2.79 2.88 -35.43
N ASN A 559 2.76 2.60 -36.73
CA ASN A 559 1.58 2.08 -37.41
C ASN A 559 1.15 0.70 -36.91
N LYS A 560 2.10 -0.14 -36.47
CA LYS A 560 1.78 -1.43 -35.83
C LYS A 560 1.13 -1.22 -34.48
N ILE A 561 1.69 -0.37 -33.61
CA ILE A 561 1.08 -0.05 -32.30
C ILE A 561 -0.34 0.49 -32.49
N ILE A 562 -0.54 1.45 -33.39
CA ILE A 562 -1.87 2.01 -33.73
C ILE A 562 -2.86 0.93 -34.22
N LYS A 563 -2.37 -0.14 -34.86
CA LYS A 563 -3.19 -1.27 -35.31
C LYS A 563 -3.50 -2.23 -34.15
N PHE A 564 -2.61 -2.38 -33.18
CA PHE A 564 -2.78 -3.29 -32.06
C PHE A 564 -3.65 -2.74 -30.95
N VAL A 565 -3.63 -1.42 -30.71
CA VAL A 565 -4.50 -0.77 -29.71
C VAL A 565 -5.99 -0.99 -30.07
N GLY A 566 -6.74 -1.53 -29.11
CA GLY A 566 -8.15 -1.91 -29.24
C GLY A 566 -8.38 -3.27 -29.91
N ASN A 567 -7.32 -3.97 -30.32
CA ASN A 567 -7.44 -5.30 -30.91
C ASN A 567 -7.56 -6.38 -29.83
N LYS A 568 -8.78 -6.84 -29.57
CA LYS A 568 -9.10 -7.88 -28.57
C LYS A 568 -8.48 -9.26 -28.85
N LYS A 569 -7.79 -9.46 -29.98
CA LYS A 569 -7.23 -10.76 -30.42
C LYS A 569 -5.73 -10.67 -30.72
N LEU A 570 -4.93 -10.22 -29.75
CA LEU A 570 -3.47 -10.27 -29.88
C LEU A 570 -2.95 -11.68 -29.59
N ASN A 571 -2.28 -12.28 -30.56
CA ASN A 571 -1.57 -13.55 -30.35
C ASN A 571 -0.23 -13.30 -29.61
N PRO A 572 0.46 -14.35 -29.12
CA PRO A 572 1.73 -14.19 -28.41
C PRO A 572 2.82 -13.46 -29.22
N GLN A 573 2.86 -13.65 -30.55
CA GLN A 573 3.82 -12.95 -31.41
C GLN A 573 3.51 -11.45 -31.51
N ASP A 574 2.24 -11.07 -31.61
CA ASP A 574 1.81 -9.67 -31.60
C ASP A 574 2.19 -9.00 -30.27
N LYS A 575 1.97 -9.68 -29.14
CA LYS A 575 2.36 -9.19 -27.82
C LYS A 575 3.87 -8.97 -27.73
N GLN A 576 4.66 -9.97 -28.16
CA GLN A 576 6.12 -9.86 -28.19
C GLN A 576 6.60 -8.71 -29.09
N GLU A 577 5.93 -8.52 -30.22
CA GLU A 577 6.21 -7.42 -31.15
C GLU A 577 5.90 -6.06 -30.53
N VAL A 578 4.81 -5.92 -29.78
CA VAL A 578 4.55 -4.71 -28.99
C VAL A 578 5.67 -4.49 -27.97
N SER A 579 6.02 -5.48 -27.15
CA SER A 579 7.08 -5.34 -26.15
C SER A 579 8.40 -4.90 -26.80
N ARG A 580 8.75 -5.45 -27.97
CA ARG A 580 9.91 -5.05 -28.76
C ARG A 580 9.83 -3.56 -29.14
N ILE A 581 8.72 -3.12 -29.71
CA ILE A 581 8.56 -1.74 -30.18
C ILE A 581 8.65 -0.73 -29.03
N ILE A 582 7.99 -1.02 -27.89
CA ILE A 582 8.03 -0.17 -26.69
C ILE A 582 9.46 -0.09 -26.11
N TRP A 583 10.19 -1.22 -26.11
CA TRP A 583 11.59 -1.24 -25.68
C TRP A 583 12.49 -0.45 -26.64
N GLU A 584 12.39 -0.73 -27.93
CA GLU A 584 13.23 -0.10 -28.95
C GLU A 584 13.01 1.40 -29.06
N SER A 585 11.80 1.90 -28.77
CA SER A 585 11.50 3.33 -28.75
C SER A 585 12.15 4.10 -27.60
N GLY A 586 12.78 3.41 -26.63
CA GLY A 586 13.30 4.01 -25.39
C GLY A 586 12.20 4.33 -24.37
N SER A 587 10.99 3.83 -24.59
CA SER A 587 9.83 4.23 -23.81
C SER A 587 9.82 3.72 -22.37
N ILE A 588 10.45 2.57 -22.11
CA ILE A 588 10.58 2.03 -20.76
C ILE A 588 11.41 2.96 -19.90
N GLU A 589 12.57 3.40 -20.39
CA GLU A 589 13.44 4.33 -19.67
C GLU A 589 12.82 5.72 -19.55
N PHE A 590 12.16 6.22 -20.60
CA PHE A 590 11.40 7.47 -20.50
C PHE A 590 10.37 7.41 -19.36
N THR A 591 9.62 6.31 -19.27
CA THR A 591 8.64 6.09 -18.22
C THR A 591 9.28 6.01 -16.83
N MET A 592 10.42 5.32 -16.73
CA MET A 592 11.18 5.20 -15.48
C MET A 592 11.73 6.53 -14.96
N GLN A 593 12.05 7.50 -15.83
CA GLN A 593 12.49 8.82 -15.38
C GLN A 593 11.44 9.49 -14.48
N PHE A 594 10.14 9.27 -14.70
CA PHE A 594 9.09 9.77 -13.80
C PHE A 594 9.09 9.05 -12.44
N VAL A 595 9.29 7.73 -12.42
CA VAL A 595 9.41 6.96 -11.18
C VAL A 595 10.61 7.43 -10.35
N GLU A 596 11.75 7.61 -11.01
CA GLU A 596 12.98 8.12 -10.38
C GLU A 596 12.77 9.55 -9.87
N TYR A 597 12.13 10.42 -10.66
CA TYR A 597 11.80 11.78 -10.26
C TYR A 597 10.93 11.81 -9.00
N TYR A 598 9.80 11.12 -8.98
CA TYR A 598 8.90 11.11 -7.82
C TYR A 598 9.54 10.46 -6.58
N SER A 599 10.31 9.40 -6.78
CA SER A 599 11.07 8.77 -5.69
C SER A 599 12.10 9.73 -5.11
N LYS A 600 12.77 10.52 -5.96
CA LYS A 600 13.74 11.55 -5.56
C LYS A 600 13.05 12.69 -4.81
N LEU A 601 11.89 13.18 -5.28
CA LEU A 601 11.11 14.18 -4.57
C LEU A 601 10.75 13.73 -3.15
N VAL A 602 10.25 12.50 -3.01
CA VAL A 602 9.94 11.93 -1.69
C VAL A 602 11.18 11.89 -0.81
N ARG A 603 12.32 11.40 -1.32
CA ARG A 603 13.59 11.33 -0.58
C ARG A 603 14.11 12.69 -0.14
N GLU A 604 14.13 13.66 -1.05
CA GLU A 604 14.87 14.91 -0.86
C GLU A 604 14.04 16.02 -0.23
N GLN A 605 12.75 16.09 -0.56
CA GLN A 605 11.86 17.14 -0.08
C GLN A 605 11.07 16.65 1.12
N TYR A 606 10.24 15.64 0.98
CA TYR A 606 9.28 15.31 2.04
C TYR A 606 9.88 14.54 3.19
N ILE A 607 10.87 13.68 2.93
CA ILE A 607 11.48 12.84 3.96
C ILE A 607 12.53 13.58 4.79
N LYS A 608 13.33 14.46 4.17
CA LYS A 608 14.44 15.14 4.85
C LYS A 608 13.99 16.02 6.03
N HIS A 609 12.76 16.52 5.98
CA HIS A 609 12.19 17.40 6.98
C HIS A 609 11.47 16.67 8.11
N ILE A 610 11.17 15.38 7.93
CA ILE A 610 10.62 14.55 9.00
C ILE A 610 11.81 13.96 9.76
N HIS A 611 11.99 14.34 11.03
CA HIS A 611 13.03 13.80 11.92
C HIS A 611 12.73 12.33 12.29
N GLU A 612 12.74 11.46 11.29
CA GLU A 612 12.30 10.07 11.38
C GLU A 612 13.44 9.10 11.11
N THR A 613 13.20 7.84 11.50
CA THR A 613 14.25 6.83 11.41
C THR A 613 14.54 6.44 9.95
N PRO A 614 15.82 6.27 9.58
CA PRO A 614 16.23 5.80 8.25
C PRO A 614 15.49 4.53 7.77
N THR A 615 15.10 3.67 8.70
CA THR A 615 14.36 2.43 8.44
C THR A 615 12.97 2.65 7.85
N ARG A 616 12.15 3.53 8.44
CA ARG A 616 10.77 3.76 8.00
C ARG A 616 10.73 4.46 6.64
N LEU A 617 11.63 5.42 6.49
CA LEU A 617 11.85 6.14 5.25
C LEU A 617 12.29 5.19 4.13
N LYS A 618 13.21 4.25 4.45
CA LYS A 618 13.63 3.20 3.52
C LYS A 618 12.45 2.31 3.06
N TRP A 619 11.46 2.04 3.91
CA TRP A 619 10.29 1.24 3.51
C TRP A 619 9.39 1.96 2.51
N ILE A 620 9.00 3.22 2.78
CA ILE A 620 8.20 4.03 1.84
C ILE A 620 8.92 4.14 0.50
N ILE A 621 10.22 4.44 0.54
CA ILE A 621 11.07 4.52 -0.64
C ILE A 621 11.13 3.18 -1.38
N LYS A 622 11.30 2.06 -0.69
CA LYS A 622 11.34 0.72 -1.29
C LYS A 622 10.01 0.35 -1.95
N LEU A 623 8.88 0.78 -1.39
CA LEU A 623 7.57 0.56 -1.99
C LEU A 623 7.40 1.37 -3.29
N MET A 624 8.06 2.54 -3.41
CA MET A 624 8.09 3.36 -4.63
C MET A 624 9.13 2.87 -5.66
N ASP A 625 10.29 2.39 -5.21
CA ASP A 625 11.43 2.04 -6.06
C ASP A 625 11.25 0.66 -6.71
N ILE A 626 10.51 0.65 -7.82
CA ILE A 626 10.25 -0.51 -8.67
C ILE A 626 11.29 -0.68 -9.78
N THR A 627 12.16 0.32 -9.94
CA THR A 627 13.05 0.46 -11.08
C THR A 627 13.92 -0.79 -11.32
N PRO A 628 14.58 -1.37 -10.31
CA PRO A 628 15.39 -2.56 -10.52
C PRO A 628 14.58 -3.75 -11.04
N LEU A 629 13.38 -3.98 -10.52
CA LEU A 629 12.58 -5.16 -10.86
C LEU A 629 12.11 -5.13 -12.32
N ILE A 630 11.51 -4.00 -12.74
CA ILE A 630 10.95 -3.85 -14.08
C ILE A 630 12.07 -3.71 -15.13
N ASN A 631 13.05 -2.84 -14.88
CA ASN A 631 14.12 -2.57 -15.83
C ASN A 631 14.97 -3.83 -16.09
N LEU A 632 15.33 -4.57 -15.05
CA LEU A 632 16.12 -5.80 -15.23
C LEU A 632 15.35 -6.86 -16.02
N THR A 633 14.04 -6.95 -15.85
CA THR A 633 13.19 -7.88 -16.59
C THR A 633 13.16 -7.52 -18.07
N PHE A 634 12.89 -6.26 -18.42
CA PHE A 634 12.93 -5.80 -19.81
C PHE A 634 14.32 -5.97 -20.45
N ARG A 635 15.40 -5.65 -19.72
CA ARG A 635 16.78 -5.86 -20.21
C ARG A 635 17.06 -7.33 -20.51
N ARG A 636 16.63 -8.25 -19.64
CA ARG A 636 16.79 -9.70 -19.87
C ARG A 636 16.04 -10.14 -21.12
N MET A 637 14.80 -9.69 -21.29
CA MET A 637 14.00 -9.96 -22.49
C MET A 637 14.67 -9.41 -23.75
N ALA A 638 15.17 -8.17 -23.71
CA ALA A 638 15.85 -7.54 -24.82
C ALA A 638 17.12 -8.28 -25.22
N ILE A 639 17.95 -8.69 -24.26
CA ILE A 639 19.17 -9.47 -24.51
C ILE A 639 18.81 -10.82 -25.14
N LYS A 640 17.84 -11.54 -24.55
CA LYS A 640 17.36 -12.85 -25.04
C LYS A 640 16.88 -12.76 -26.49
N ASN A 641 16.21 -11.68 -26.86
CA ASN A 641 15.62 -11.49 -28.18
C ASN A 641 16.44 -10.60 -29.12
N LYS A 642 17.64 -10.16 -28.72
CA LYS A 642 18.53 -9.28 -29.50
C LYS A 642 17.89 -7.97 -29.94
N TRP A 643 17.02 -7.41 -29.09
CA TRP A 643 16.40 -6.11 -29.35
C TRP A 643 17.41 -4.99 -29.19
N ARG A 644 17.31 -3.98 -30.06
CA ARG A 644 18.10 -2.75 -29.92
C ARG A 644 17.38 -1.78 -29.02
N LYS A 645 18.02 -0.67 -28.67
CA LYS A 645 17.42 0.37 -27.84
C LYS A 645 17.80 1.73 -28.39
N LEU A 646 16.82 2.64 -28.49
CA LEU A 646 17.05 4.06 -28.67
C LEU A 646 17.25 4.73 -27.30
N GLU A 647 18.07 5.77 -27.26
CA GLU A 647 18.18 6.60 -26.06
C GLU A 647 16.87 7.39 -25.86
N PRO A 648 16.31 7.40 -24.64
CA PRO A 648 15.08 8.12 -24.36
C PRO A 648 15.33 9.63 -24.42
N GLN A 649 14.27 10.38 -24.70
CA GLN A 649 14.25 11.81 -24.45
C GLN A 649 14.41 12.06 -22.94
N ILE A 650 15.20 13.07 -22.58
CA ILE A 650 15.36 13.50 -21.19
C ILE A 650 14.16 14.37 -20.80
N LEU A 651 13.59 14.13 -19.62
CA LEU A 651 12.54 14.99 -19.08
C LEU A 651 13.08 16.40 -18.83
N THR A 652 12.38 17.42 -19.34
CA THR A 652 12.71 18.81 -19.06
C THR A 652 12.06 19.25 -17.75
N GLU A 653 12.70 20.18 -17.04
CA GLU A 653 12.15 20.75 -15.80
C GLU A 653 10.77 21.39 -16.02
N GLN A 654 10.58 22.05 -17.18
CA GLN A 654 9.29 22.64 -17.56
C GLN A 654 8.19 21.58 -17.68
N LEU A 655 8.45 20.48 -18.42
CA LEU A 655 7.47 19.40 -18.59
C LEU A 655 7.08 18.79 -17.24
N ILE A 656 8.07 18.56 -16.38
CA ILE A 656 7.87 18.06 -15.02
C ILE A 656 7.01 19.02 -14.20
N SER A 657 7.32 20.33 -14.25
CA SER A 657 6.56 21.36 -13.56
C SER A 657 5.10 21.37 -14.00
N ASP A 658 4.85 21.33 -15.31
CA ASP A 658 3.50 21.34 -15.88
C ASP A 658 2.71 20.08 -15.50
N ILE A 659 3.36 18.91 -15.53
CA ILE A 659 2.75 17.65 -15.08
C ILE A 659 2.39 17.72 -13.59
N ASN A 660 3.33 18.19 -12.74
CA ASN A 660 3.06 18.29 -11.30
C ASN A 660 1.86 19.18 -11.03
N LYS A 661 1.78 20.33 -11.69
CA LYS A 661 0.67 21.28 -11.57
C LYS A 661 -0.68 20.65 -11.92
N ILE A 662 -0.74 19.83 -12.97
CA ILE A 662 -2.00 19.16 -13.37
C ILE A 662 -2.40 18.07 -12.36
N THR A 663 -1.42 17.42 -11.75
CA THR A 663 -1.65 16.46 -10.65
C THR A 663 -1.82 17.11 -9.27
N GLU A 664 -2.01 18.44 -9.21
CA GLU A 664 -2.46 19.12 -8.00
C GLU A 664 -3.97 19.05 -7.91
N ARG A 665 -4.47 18.80 -6.69
CA ARG A 665 -5.89 18.61 -6.45
C ARG A 665 -6.71 19.82 -6.91
N GLU A 666 -6.31 21.04 -6.57
CA GLU A 666 -7.08 22.23 -6.97
C GLU A 666 -7.14 22.38 -8.48
N THR A 667 -6.00 22.19 -9.16
CA THR A 667 -5.92 22.26 -10.62
C THR A 667 -6.79 21.17 -11.27
N PHE A 668 -6.71 19.93 -10.80
CA PHE A 668 -7.55 18.82 -11.27
C PHE A 668 -9.03 19.18 -11.13
N LEU A 669 -9.45 19.64 -9.95
CA LEU A 669 -10.84 20.01 -9.70
C LEU A 669 -11.29 21.18 -10.60
N VAL A 670 -10.45 22.18 -10.84
CA VAL A 670 -10.78 23.31 -11.73
C VAL A 670 -10.94 22.85 -13.17
N ASN A 671 -10.06 21.98 -13.66
CA ASN A 671 -10.12 21.47 -15.03
C ASN A 671 -11.38 20.66 -15.31
N HIS A 672 -11.98 20.07 -14.26
CA HIS A 672 -13.14 19.18 -14.35
C HIS A 672 -14.40 19.75 -13.69
N LYS A 673 -14.45 21.05 -13.40
CA LYS A 673 -15.69 21.77 -13.08
C LYS A 673 -16.46 22.03 -14.37
N GLY A 674 -17.18 21.01 -14.83
CA GLY A 674 -18.17 21.09 -15.92
C GLY A 674 -19.53 21.56 -15.45
#